data_AF-A0A1X7TRA4-F1
#
_entry.id   AF-A0A1X7TRA4-F1
#
_cell.length_a   1.000
_cell.length_b   1.000
_cell.length_c   1.000
_cell.angle_alpha   90.00
_cell.angle_beta   90.00
_cell.angle_gamma   90.00
#
_symmetry.space_group_name_H-M   'P 1'
#
loop_
_entity.id
_entity.type
_entity.pdbx_description
1 polymer ?
#
loop_
_entity_poly.entity_id
_entity_poly.type
_entity_poly.pdbx_seq_one_letter_code
_entity_poly.pdbx_strand_id
1 'polypeptide(L)'
;MASKPSHFPLDISKLNFVLQVLRHYKFPEARWFEFGLNLGLLHPTLEAIESAHRGNPSRCLMECLTKWLTKADDNVTTVGPIIWKTLANALRGMNATSISTDIRKTMADPVSEILQCYIGRLAQVVLTEESVDLLHTEGLISKDTLTKVKSCGCSLVGDPMLLILSAVAEDHSKLCTLTSILMKSKEAVSLASDIIIEYGKSFPSAVTVMPSCQEGSTSTSSRSGQLQDSSSETQVTTNTDATAQVTARDNVDMLKEMGLISLTIGYYTVYDEHAIDEEVKSLMKKLEMVESERDDLLEENAKLKDTIDSLGISYQSQKVDESNKSSIQTSESEKGNSKKMTKAMQMEIDHLRSTLQSKTGIEETLIGVEKTLIEREKEIEQLQEKISLMNIQQLKETSITLRKDQSTQSIDQPKGPVYVAVRDWEARNSDELSIKKGEKLEIQEERTSGWWLAKSSLDTDQEGNVFIGDIKKDEESELSTLESLELFHYAMTENVDIPKIKEFKTRSNVERASLFLSLIKQDSVLLDQLRKKEHEKPKAIRWYDDGVQLTSPSLIQCQEVVSLLTYKHTNIVLIKSSPDVVCDLLPVLLQNEKVRDLTIQDTQLTQDCISSLCNLLANNKSLLNLVLTNCSIDDKAVADITNVLQTHNNTLRGLFFIKNPRITSVSAQSLSELIINNSTLIKLQITGTSISSDGILLILESLTINKNIKLTLNKIHNKDTCTEYHDYNIIKDRLTFY
;
A
#
# COMPACT_ATOMS: atom_id res chain seq x y z
N MET A 1 17.93 -15.19 -12.78
CA MET A 1 17.90 -13.95 -13.57
C MET A 1 16.46 -13.68 -13.96
N ALA A 2 15.72 -12.92 -13.15
CA ALA A 2 14.36 -12.51 -13.50
C ALA A 2 14.49 -11.29 -14.42
N SER A 3 13.96 -11.38 -15.64
CA SER A 3 13.92 -10.26 -16.58
C SER A 3 13.05 -9.15 -15.99
N LYS A 4 13.57 -7.92 -15.97
CA LYS A 4 12.81 -6.68 -15.71
C LYS A 4 11.50 -6.71 -16.53
N PRO A 5 10.39 -6.10 -16.05
CA PRO A 5 9.26 -5.85 -16.92
C PRO A 5 9.74 -4.98 -18.07
N SER A 6 9.67 -5.52 -19.29
CA SER A 6 9.88 -4.75 -20.50
C SER A 6 8.74 -3.74 -20.59
N HIS A 7 9.05 -2.44 -20.55
CA HIS A 7 8.06 -1.38 -20.76
C HIS A 7 7.13 -1.72 -21.92
N PHE A 8 5.83 -1.44 -21.78
CA PHE A 8 4.85 -1.70 -22.83
C PHE A 8 5.26 -0.99 -24.13
N PRO A 9 5.69 -1.72 -25.17
CA PRO A 9 6.19 -1.09 -26.38
C PRO A 9 5.01 -0.55 -27.19
N LEU A 10 5.15 0.68 -27.68
CA LEU A 10 4.21 1.25 -28.63
C LEU A 10 4.70 0.98 -30.04
N ASP A 11 3.86 0.35 -30.83
CA ASP A 11 4.07 0.12 -32.25
C ASP A 11 2.85 0.60 -33.06
N ILE A 12 2.93 0.47 -34.38
CA ILE A 12 1.87 0.92 -35.28
C ILE A 12 0.52 0.22 -35.03
N SER A 13 0.50 -1.01 -34.50
CA SER A 13 -0.74 -1.72 -34.15
C SER A 13 -1.50 -1.02 -33.01
N LYS A 14 -0.81 -0.19 -32.21
CA LYS A 14 -1.37 0.56 -31.08
C LYS A 14 -1.81 1.98 -31.45
N LEU A 15 -1.72 2.39 -32.72
CA LEU A 15 -2.07 3.76 -33.14
C LEU A 15 -3.46 4.20 -32.66
N ASN A 16 -4.49 3.36 -32.86
CA ASN A 16 -5.85 3.67 -32.43
C ASN A 16 -5.96 3.84 -30.91
N PHE A 17 -5.22 3.04 -30.15
CA PHE A 17 -5.19 3.13 -28.70
C PHE A 17 -4.49 4.41 -28.22
N VAL A 18 -3.37 4.79 -28.85
CA VAL A 18 -2.66 6.06 -28.57
C VAL A 18 -3.56 7.27 -28.86
N LEU A 19 -4.27 7.26 -29.98
CA LEU A 19 -5.23 8.31 -30.32
C LEU A 19 -6.36 8.40 -29.30
N GLN A 20 -6.87 7.25 -28.84
CA GLN A 20 -7.93 7.23 -27.84
C GLN A 20 -7.47 7.81 -26.49
N VAL A 21 -6.27 7.46 -26.04
CA VAL A 21 -5.66 8.02 -24.82
C VAL A 21 -5.53 9.53 -24.92
N LEU A 22 -4.98 10.04 -26.02
CA LEU A 22 -4.84 11.49 -26.23
C LEU A 22 -6.20 12.20 -26.25
N ARG A 23 -7.23 11.59 -26.84
CA ARG A 23 -8.60 12.12 -26.84
C ARG A 23 -9.22 12.12 -25.45
N HIS A 24 -9.01 11.07 -24.66
CA HIS A 24 -9.51 10.96 -23.29
C HIS A 24 -8.95 12.08 -22.41
N TYR A 25 -7.65 12.35 -22.51
CA TYR A 25 -6.99 13.47 -21.82
C TYR A 25 -7.12 14.81 -22.55
N LYS A 26 -8.05 14.92 -23.50
CA LYS A 26 -8.43 16.16 -24.20
C LYS A 26 -7.25 16.88 -24.86
N PHE A 27 -6.35 16.13 -25.51
CA PHE A 27 -5.24 16.71 -26.27
C PHE A 27 -5.74 17.64 -27.38
N PRO A 28 -5.19 18.87 -27.50
CA PRO A 28 -5.58 19.81 -28.54
C PRO A 28 -4.99 19.40 -29.89
N GLU A 29 -5.77 18.69 -30.71
CA GLU A 29 -5.33 18.16 -32.02
C GLU A 29 -4.70 19.22 -32.95
N ALA A 30 -5.11 20.48 -32.83
CA ALA A 30 -4.52 21.60 -33.58
C ALA A 30 -3.00 21.80 -33.33
N ARG A 31 -2.47 21.31 -32.21
CA ARG A 31 -1.05 21.42 -31.83
C ARG A 31 -0.21 20.22 -32.25
N TRP A 32 -0.73 19.36 -33.15
CA TRP A 32 -0.04 18.17 -33.64
C TRP A 32 1.35 18.45 -34.24
N PHE A 33 1.56 19.62 -34.85
CA PHE A 33 2.83 19.99 -35.48
C PHE A 33 3.93 20.19 -34.44
N GLU A 34 3.67 21.03 -33.43
CA GLU A 34 4.58 21.24 -32.28
C GLU A 34 4.81 19.93 -31.52
N PHE A 35 3.76 19.12 -31.37
CA PHE A 35 3.86 17.81 -30.74
C PHE A 35 4.77 16.86 -31.51
N GLY A 36 4.64 16.81 -32.84
CA GLY A 36 5.49 16.00 -33.72
C GLY A 36 6.97 16.35 -33.63
N LEU A 37 7.31 17.64 -33.55
CA LEU A 37 8.69 18.10 -33.34
C LEU A 37 9.26 17.58 -32.02
N ASN A 38 8.46 17.63 -30.95
CA ASN A 38 8.86 17.13 -29.63
C ASN A 38 8.98 15.59 -29.58
N LEU A 39 8.29 14.88 -30.48
CA LEU A 39 8.44 13.44 -30.68
C LEU A 39 9.68 13.06 -31.52
N GLY A 40 10.42 14.06 -32.02
CA GLY A 40 11.64 13.87 -32.80
C GLY A 40 11.45 13.82 -34.31
N LEU A 41 10.23 14.06 -34.82
CA LEU A 41 9.98 14.14 -36.26
C LEU A 41 10.60 15.41 -36.83
N LEU A 42 11.17 15.30 -38.02
CA LEU A 42 11.82 16.41 -38.70
C LEU A 42 10.79 17.35 -39.31
N HIS A 43 11.13 18.64 -39.38
CA HIS A 43 10.26 19.66 -39.97
C HIS A 43 9.77 19.30 -41.39
N PRO A 44 10.59 18.79 -42.33
CA PRO A 44 10.12 18.41 -43.67
C PRO A 44 9.04 17.31 -43.63
N THR A 45 9.15 16.36 -42.70
CA THR A 45 8.17 15.28 -42.52
C THR A 45 6.83 15.82 -42.05
N LEU A 46 6.83 16.80 -41.14
CA LEU A 46 5.62 17.44 -40.64
C LEU A 46 4.99 18.37 -41.69
N GLU A 47 5.79 19.12 -42.45
CA GLU A 47 5.32 19.98 -43.54
C GLU A 47 4.66 19.15 -44.67
N ALA A 48 5.19 17.96 -44.96
CA ALA A 48 4.56 17.01 -45.89
C ALA A 48 3.19 16.52 -45.38
N ILE A 49 3.04 16.27 -44.07
CA ILE A 49 1.75 15.91 -43.46
C ILE A 49 0.76 17.09 -43.57
N GLU A 50 1.20 18.30 -43.23
CA GLU A 50 0.36 19.50 -43.24
C GLU A 50 -0.15 19.81 -44.66
N SER A 51 0.72 19.70 -45.66
CA SER A 51 0.35 19.93 -47.06
C SER A 51 -0.62 18.87 -47.59
N ALA A 52 -0.46 17.60 -47.22
CA ALA A 52 -1.33 16.51 -47.64
C ALA A 52 -2.73 16.54 -46.98
N HIS A 53 -2.84 17.07 -45.76
CA HIS A 53 -4.07 17.02 -44.95
C HIS A 53 -4.48 18.39 -44.41
N ARG A 54 -4.26 19.42 -45.21
CA ARG A 54 -4.50 20.82 -44.84
C ARG A 54 -5.91 21.04 -44.31
N GLY A 55 -6.01 21.68 -43.14
CA GLY A 55 -7.29 22.01 -42.50
C GLY A 55 -7.96 20.85 -41.75
N ASN A 56 -7.30 19.69 -41.63
CA ASN A 56 -7.80 18.56 -40.84
C ASN A 56 -6.80 18.15 -39.74
N PRO A 57 -6.81 18.83 -38.57
CA PRO A 57 -5.88 18.55 -37.47
C PRO A 57 -5.93 17.11 -36.96
N SER A 58 -7.12 16.49 -36.96
CA SER A 58 -7.30 15.09 -36.54
C SER A 58 -6.54 14.13 -37.45
N ARG A 59 -6.66 14.33 -38.78
CA ARG A 59 -5.91 13.55 -39.77
C ARG A 59 -4.42 13.81 -39.65
N CYS A 60 -4.00 15.06 -39.48
CA CYS A 60 -2.58 15.37 -39.32
C CYS A 60 -1.97 14.76 -38.04
N LEU A 61 -2.70 14.77 -36.92
CA LEU A 61 -2.27 14.12 -35.68
C LEU A 61 -2.10 12.60 -35.86
N MET A 62 -3.05 11.96 -36.54
CA MET A 62 -2.97 10.53 -36.83
C MET A 62 -1.77 10.18 -37.72
N GLU A 63 -1.51 10.95 -38.77
CA GLU A 63 -0.33 10.74 -39.63
C GLU A 63 0.98 11.04 -38.90
N CYS A 64 1.00 12.08 -38.05
CA CYS A 64 2.13 12.41 -37.18
C CYS A 64 2.48 11.24 -36.25
N LEU A 65 1.49 10.70 -35.53
CA LEU A 65 1.69 9.53 -34.67
C LEU A 65 2.05 8.29 -35.47
N THR A 66 1.51 8.11 -36.67
CA THR A 66 1.90 7.01 -37.57
C THR A 66 3.40 7.08 -37.87
N LYS A 67 3.90 8.25 -38.29
CA LYS A 67 5.32 8.46 -38.59
C LYS A 67 6.22 8.23 -37.37
N TRP A 68 5.77 8.66 -36.19
CA TRP A 68 6.49 8.42 -34.94
C TRP A 68 6.54 6.93 -34.59
N LEU A 69 5.41 6.23 -34.59
CA LEU A 69 5.32 4.79 -34.28
C LEU A 69 6.09 3.91 -35.28
N THR A 70 6.21 4.33 -36.54
CA THR A 70 7.00 3.62 -37.56
C THR A 70 8.46 4.03 -37.62
N LYS A 71 8.93 4.97 -36.78
CA LYS A 71 10.31 5.52 -36.81
C LYS A 71 10.67 6.09 -38.19
N ALA A 72 9.80 6.91 -38.76
CA ALA A 72 9.99 7.43 -40.11
C ALA A 72 11.24 8.32 -40.27
N ASP A 73 11.65 9.01 -39.20
CA ASP A 73 12.86 9.82 -39.15
C ASP A 73 13.85 9.25 -38.13
N ASP A 74 15.15 9.26 -38.46
CA ASP A 74 16.20 8.73 -37.58
C ASP A 74 16.22 9.40 -36.20
N ASN A 75 15.88 10.70 -36.17
CA ASN A 75 15.85 11.52 -34.96
C ASN A 75 14.71 11.13 -33.99
N VAL A 76 13.75 10.30 -34.39
CA VAL A 76 12.76 9.74 -33.45
C VAL A 76 13.46 8.87 -32.39
N THR A 77 14.50 8.14 -32.79
CA THR A 77 15.20 7.22 -31.88
C THR A 77 16.18 7.92 -30.93
N THR A 78 16.59 9.15 -31.25
CA THR A 78 17.48 9.97 -30.40
C THR A 78 16.71 10.61 -29.24
N VAL A 79 15.41 10.87 -29.41
CA VAL A 79 14.51 11.40 -28.37
C VAL A 79 14.18 10.35 -27.31
N GLY A 80 14.13 9.07 -27.68
CA GLY A 80 13.97 7.96 -26.74
C GLY A 80 13.28 6.73 -27.35
N PRO A 81 13.08 5.66 -26.56
CA PRO A 81 12.31 4.49 -27.00
C PRO A 81 10.83 4.86 -27.24
N ILE A 82 10.13 4.13 -28.13
CA ILE A 82 8.71 4.38 -28.42
C ILE A 82 7.84 3.74 -27.32
N ILE A 83 7.67 4.49 -26.23
CA ILE A 83 6.90 4.12 -25.03
C ILE A 83 6.11 5.32 -24.51
N TRP A 84 5.16 5.09 -23.61
CA TRP A 84 4.33 6.15 -23.02
C TRP A 84 5.12 7.27 -22.35
N LYS A 85 6.25 6.93 -21.71
CA LYS A 85 7.13 7.91 -21.06
C LYS A 85 7.69 8.93 -22.06
N THR A 86 8.10 8.49 -23.25
CA THR A 86 8.62 9.35 -24.31
C THR A 86 7.51 10.26 -24.86
N LEU A 87 6.32 9.71 -25.07
CA LEU A 87 5.14 10.47 -25.47
C LEU A 87 4.77 11.54 -24.42
N ALA A 88 4.77 11.18 -23.14
CA ALA A 88 4.49 12.10 -22.04
C ALA A 88 5.57 13.20 -21.93
N ASN A 89 6.84 12.89 -22.20
CA ASN A 89 7.91 13.88 -22.25
C ASN A 89 7.71 14.87 -23.40
N ALA A 90 7.32 14.39 -24.58
CA ALA A 90 7.01 15.28 -25.71
C ALA A 90 5.85 16.23 -25.40
N LEU A 91 4.80 15.74 -24.71
CA LEU A 91 3.70 16.59 -24.21
C LEU A 91 4.18 17.64 -23.20
N ARG A 92 5.14 17.28 -22.34
CA ARG A 92 5.74 18.24 -21.39
C ARG A 92 6.54 19.32 -22.13
N GLY A 93 7.29 18.95 -23.17
CA GLY A 93 8.09 19.87 -23.98
C GLY A 93 7.25 20.96 -24.68
N MET A 94 6.00 20.64 -25.02
CA MET A 94 5.02 21.60 -25.54
C MET A 94 4.13 22.24 -24.45
N ASN A 95 4.55 22.26 -23.18
CA ASN A 95 3.80 22.81 -22.05
C ASN A 95 2.41 22.18 -21.79
N ALA A 96 2.12 21.00 -22.32
CA ALA A 96 0.92 20.23 -21.97
C ALA A 96 1.17 19.40 -20.69
N THR A 97 1.52 20.08 -19.60
CA THR A 97 2.02 19.46 -18.36
C THR A 97 0.98 18.57 -17.68
N SER A 98 -0.29 18.99 -17.62
CA SER A 98 -1.40 18.17 -17.07
C SER A 98 -1.57 16.85 -17.82
N ILE A 99 -1.65 16.90 -19.15
CA ILE A 99 -1.81 15.71 -20.00
C ILE A 99 -0.58 14.80 -19.85
N SER A 100 0.62 15.40 -19.78
CA SER A 100 1.86 14.67 -19.53
C SER A 100 1.88 13.98 -18.16
N THR A 101 1.35 14.60 -17.10
CA THR A 101 1.30 13.99 -15.78
C THR A 101 0.29 12.85 -15.75
N ASP A 102 -0.88 13.04 -16.35
CA ASP A 102 -1.95 12.05 -16.30
C ASP A 102 -1.58 10.79 -17.11
N ILE A 103 -1.06 10.96 -18.34
CA ILE A 103 -0.57 9.83 -19.16
C ILE A 103 0.58 9.10 -18.46
N ARG A 104 1.48 9.82 -17.79
CA ARG A 104 2.59 9.18 -17.08
C ARG A 104 2.13 8.42 -15.84
N LYS A 105 1.16 8.96 -15.10
CA LYS A 105 0.59 8.32 -13.92
C LYS A 105 -0.21 7.07 -14.29
N THR A 106 -0.97 7.11 -15.38
CA THR A 106 -1.89 6.01 -15.73
C THR A 106 -1.29 5.03 -16.72
N MET A 107 -0.72 5.52 -17.83
CA MET A 107 -0.32 4.66 -18.95
C MET A 107 1.10 4.09 -18.81
N ALA A 108 1.97 4.80 -18.09
CA ALA A 108 3.33 4.34 -17.76
C ALA A 108 3.43 3.73 -16.35
N ASP A 109 2.30 3.51 -15.68
CA ASP A 109 2.26 2.74 -14.43
C ASP A 109 2.56 1.26 -14.74
N PRO A 110 3.47 0.61 -13.98
CA PRO A 110 3.87 -0.78 -14.23
C PRO A 110 2.73 -1.81 -14.22
N VAL A 111 1.69 -1.63 -13.40
CA VAL A 111 0.57 -2.57 -13.30
C VAL A 111 -0.40 -2.35 -14.45
N SER A 112 -0.64 -1.09 -14.81
CA SER A 112 -1.34 -0.73 -16.04
C SER A 112 -0.62 -1.22 -17.29
N GLU A 113 0.71 -1.19 -17.36
CA GLU A 113 1.49 -1.71 -18.49
C GLU A 113 1.30 -3.24 -18.64
N ILE A 114 1.21 -3.99 -17.54
CA ILE A 114 0.84 -5.42 -17.58
C ILE A 114 -0.55 -5.57 -18.18
N LEU A 115 -1.55 -4.83 -17.66
CA LEU A 115 -2.93 -4.93 -18.14
C LEU A 115 -3.05 -4.54 -19.63
N GLN A 116 -2.25 -3.58 -20.10
CA GLN A 116 -2.19 -3.15 -21.50
C GLN A 116 -1.79 -4.27 -22.47
N CYS A 117 -0.94 -5.22 -22.05
CA CYS A 117 -0.60 -6.42 -22.83
C CYS A 117 -1.83 -7.28 -23.15
N TYR A 118 -2.86 -7.21 -22.31
CA TYR A 118 -4.05 -8.04 -22.41
C TYR A 118 -5.27 -7.30 -22.97
N ILE A 119 -5.21 -5.99 -23.26
CA ILE A 119 -6.34 -5.20 -23.80
C ILE A 119 -6.97 -5.86 -25.03
N GLY A 120 -6.16 -6.42 -25.93
CA GLY A 120 -6.67 -7.08 -27.13
C GLY A 120 -7.52 -8.33 -26.82
N ARG A 121 -7.15 -9.08 -25.77
CA ARG A 121 -7.91 -10.25 -25.29
C ARG A 121 -9.10 -9.82 -24.43
N LEU A 122 -8.94 -8.80 -23.59
CA LEU A 122 -10.01 -8.22 -22.76
C LEU A 122 -11.13 -7.59 -23.60
N ALA A 123 -10.78 -6.98 -24.74
CA ALA A 123 -11.74 -6.44 -25.69
C ALA A 123 -12.67 -7.51 -26.30
N GLN A 124 -12.23 -8.77 -26.31
CA GLN A 124 -13.00 -9.91 -26.82
C GLN A 124 -13.86 -10.57 -25.74
N VAL A 125 -13.66 -10.22 -24.46
CA VAL A 125 -14.46 -10.74 -23.36
C VAL A 125 -15.78 -9.99 -23.31
N VAL A 126 -16.87 -10.75 -23.31
CA VAL A 126 -18.22 -10.25 -23.00
C VAL A 126 -18.51 -10.60 -21.55
N LEU A 127 -18.74 -9.57 -20.73
CA LEU A 127 -19.10 -9.78 -19.33
C LEU A 127 -20.61 -9.98 -19.17
N THR A 128 -21.02 -10.59 -18.07
CA THR A 128 -22.44 -10.56 -17.67
C THR A 128 -22.79 -9.18 -17.11
N GLU A 129 -24.07 -8.82 -17.12
CA GLU A 129 -24.51 -7.56 -16.50
C GLU A 129 -24.14 -7.50 -15.02
N GLU A 130 -24.20 -8.63 -14.30
CA GLU A 130 -23.77 -8.76 -12.91
C GLU A 130 -22.27 -8.45 -12.75
N SER A 131 -21.41 -8.98 -13.62
CA SER A 131 -19.98 -8.65 -13.59
C SER A 131 -19.71 -7.17 -13.87
N VAL A 132 -20.51 -6.55 -14.74
CA VAL A 132 -20.41 -5.12 -15.06
C VAL A 132 -20.90 -4.25 -13.89
N ASP A 133 -21.92 -4.67 -13.16
CA ASP A 133 -22.34 -4.03 -11.90
C ASP A 133 -21.25 -4.12 -10.83
N LEU A 134 -20.60 -5.29 -10.71
CA LEU A 134 -19.46 -5.45 -9.80
C LEU A 134 -18.29 -4.54 -10.17
N LEU A 135 -18.00 -4.32 -11.46
CA LEU A 135 -16.98 -3.35 -11.86
C LEU A 135 -17.32 -1.93 -11.37
N HIS A 136 -18.59 -1.57 -11.30
CA HIS A 136 -19.00 -0.27 -10.78
C HIS A 136 -18.94 -0.23 -9.24
N THR A 137 -19.48 -1.24 -8.55
CA THR A 137 -19.48 -1.32 -7.09
C THR A 137 -18.06 -1.32 -6.51
N GLU A 138 -17.13 -1.98 -7.19
CA GLU A 138 -15.71 -2.04 -6.81
C GLU A 138 -14.90 -0.80 -7.28
N GLY A 139 -15.56 0.21 -7.86
CA GLY A 139 -14.92 1.46 -8.28
C GLY A 139 -13.94 1.34 -9.45
N LEU A 140 -14.07 0.30 -10.29
CA LEU A 140 -13.28 0.10 -11.52
C LEU A 140 -13.83 0.92 -12.71
N ILE A 141 -15.12 1.21 -12.73
CA ILE A 141 -15.77 2.06 -13.73
C ILE A 141 -16.74 3.06 -13.08
N SER A 142 -16.95 4.21 -13.72
CA SER A 142 -17.92 5.21 -13.25
C SER A 142 -19.37 4.82 -13.57
N LYS A 143 -20.34 5.44 -12.88
CA LYS A 143 -21.77 5.27 -13.14
C LYS A 143 -22.18 5.63 -14.57
N ASP A 144 -21.57 6.67 -15.13
CA ASP A 144 -21.80 7.09 -16.52
C ASP A 144 -21.26 6.07 -17.52
N THR A 145 -20.19 5.37 -17.16
CA THR A 145 -19.60 4.30 -17.99
C THR A 145 -20.38 3.00 -17.85
N LEU A 146 -20.91 2.68 -16.66
CA LEU A 146 -21.75 1.52 -16.41
C LEU A 146 -22.93 1.45 -17.39
N THR A 147 -23.67 2.56 -17.51
CA THR A 147 -24.85 2.64 -18.41
C THR A 147 -24.45 2.46 -19.87
N LYS A 148 -23.31 3.02 -20.31
CA LYS A 148 -22.77 2.85 -21.66
C LYS A 148 -22.36 1.40 -21.93
N VAL A 149 -21.64 0.77 -21.01
CA VAL A 149 -21.17 -0.62 -21.15
C VAL A 149 -22.35 -1.58 -21.25
N LYS A 150 -23.37 -1.43 -20.40
CA LYS A 150 -24.61 -2.23 -20.47
C LYS A 150 -25.35 -2.04 -21.80
N SER A 151 -25.47 -0.80 -22.28
CA SER A 151 -26.10 -0.50 -23.58
C SER A 151 -25.33 -1.06 -24.80
N CYS A 152 -24.04 -1.35 -24.63
CA CYS A 152 -23.14 -1.88 -25.66
C CYS A 152 -22.84 -3.38 -25.51
N GLY A 153 -23.70 -4.13 -24.82
CA GLY A 153 -23.57 -5.59 -24.69
C GLY A 153 -22.45 -6.02 -23.76
N CYS A 154 -22.16 -5.25 -22.70
CA CYS A 154 -21.19 -5.58 -21.65
C CYS A 154 -19.74 -5.80 -22.13
N SER A 155 -19.36 -5.15 -23.24
CA SER A 155 -17.99 -5.13 -23.74
C SER A 155 -17.18 -4.01 -23.09
N LEU A 156 -15.92 -4.31 -22.76
CA LEU A 156 -15.01 -3.34 -22.13
C LEU A 156 -14.24 -2.47 -23.13
N VAL A 157 -14.62 -2.45 -24.41
CA VAL A 157 -13.86 -1.72 -25.45
C VAL A 157 -13.91 -0.21 -25.24
N GLY A 158 -12.73 0.41 -25.24
CA GLY A 158 -12.57 1.85 -25.33
C GLY A 158 -12.50 2.56 -23.98
N ASP A 159 -13.40 3.54 -23.75
CA ASP A 159 -13.40 4.36 -22.53
C ASP A 159 -13.49 3.55 -21.22
N PRO A 160 -14.23 2.40 -21.15
CA PRO A 160 -14.21 1.53 -19.97
C PRO A 160 -12.82 0.98 -19.65
N MET A 161 -12.06 0.54 -20.67
CA MET A 161 -10.68 0.07 -20.46
C MET A 161 -9.76 1.18 -19.94
N LEU A 162 -9.92 2.42 -20.41
CA LEU A 162 -9.12 3.55 -19.90
C LEU A 162 -9.43 3.86 -18.43
N LEU A 163 -10.70 3.79 -18.02
CA LEU A 163 -11.06 3.97 -16.62
C LEU A 163 -10.55 2.83 -15.75
N ILE A 164 -10.61 1.59 -16.24
CA ILE A 164 -10.03 0.44 -15.54
C ILE A 164 -8.53 0.60 -15.37
N LEU A 165 -7.81 1.03 -16.42
CA LEU A 165 -6.37 1.34 -16.33
C LEU A 165 -6.10 2.46 -15.32
N SER A 166 -6.94 3.51 -15.30
CA SER A 166 -6.82 4.59 -14.31
C SER A 166 -7.05 4.09 -12.89
N ALA A 167 -8.10 3.31 -12.67
CA ALA A 167 -8.44 2.75 -11.36
C ALA A 167 -7.34 1.81 -10.86
N VAL A 168 -6.81 0.96 -11.74
CA VAL A 168 -5.68 0.06 -11.43
C VAL A 168 -4.42 0.86 -11.15
N ALA A 169 -4.10 1.90 -11.91
CA ALA A 169 -2.92 2.76 -11.63
C ALA A 169 -3.03 3.52 -10.30
N GLU A 170 -4.25 3.84 -9.85
CA GLU A 170 -4.50 4.49 -8.56
C GLU A 170 -4.45 3.50 -7.39
N ASP A 171 -4.90 2.27 -7.61
CA ASP A 171 -4.93 1.21 -6.62
C ASP A 171 -4.64 -0.14 -7.29
N HIS A 172 -3.39 -0.60 -7.15
CA HIS A 172 -2.93 -1.84 -7.77
C HIS A 172 -3.71 -3.08 -7.30
N SER A 173 -4.34 -3.04 -6.12
CA SER A 173 -5.18 -4.14 -5.63
C SER A 173 -6.41 -4.36 -6.50
N LYS A 174 -6.88 -3.32 -7.20
CA LYS A 174 -8.01 -3.41 -8.13
C LYS A 174 -7.73 -4.30 -9.35
N LEU A 175 -6.46 -4.61 -9.65
CA LEU A 175 -6.14 -5.63 -10.65
C LEU A 175 -6.58 -7.02 -10.16
N CYS A 176 -6.42 -7.31 -8.86
CA CYS A 176 -6.89 -8.55 -8.24
C CYS A 176 -8.43 -8.59 -8.21
N THR A 177 -9.08 -7.45 -7.93
CA THR A 177 -10.54 -7.33 -8.00
C THR A 177 -11.06 -7.55 -9.42
N LEU A 178 -10.45 -6.90 -10.41
CA LEU A 178 -10.78 -7.08 -11.83
C LEU A 178 -10.65 -8.54 -12.24
N THR A 179 -9.53 -9.19 -11.89
CA THR A 179 -9.31 -10.60 -12.24
C THR A 179 -10.27 -11.54 -11.51
N SER A 180 -10.63 -11.25 -10.26
CA SER A 180 -11.68 -12.00 -9.52
C SER A 180 -13.05 -11.87 -10.19
N ILE A 181 -13.39 -10.68 -10.70
CA ILE A 181 -14.62 -10.46 -11.48
C ILE A 181 -14.55 -11.22 -12.81
N LEU A 182 -13.42 -11.17 -13.52
CA LEU A 182 -13.21 -11.91 -14.77
C LEU A 182 -13.33 -13.43 -14.56
N MET A 183 -12.88 -13.96 -13.43
CA MET A 183 -12.99 -15.39 -13.09
C MET A 183 -14.44 -15.87 -12.93
N LYS A 184 -15.40 -14.96 -12.73
CA LYS A 184 -16.84 -15.30 -12.73
C LYS A 184 -17.36 -15.62 -14.14
N SER A 185 -16.70 -15.16 -15.20
CA SER A 185 -17.01 -15.54 -16.57
C SER A 185 -16.16 -16.74 -17.00
N LYS A 186 -16.82 -17.84 -17.38
CA LYS A 186 -16.17 -19.08 -17.85
C LYS A 186 -15.19 -18.83 -19.01
N GLU A 187 -15.46 -17.82 -19.83
CA GLU A 187 -14.68 -17.46 -21.01
C GLU A 187 -13.41 -16.65 -20.66
N ALA A 188 -13.39 -16.00 -19.49
CA ALA A 188 -12.30 -15.12 -19.06
C ALA A 188 -11.41 -15.71 -17.95
N VAL A 189 -11.71 -16.91 -17.43
CA VAL A 189 -10.91 -17.59 -16.38
C VAL A 189 -9.44 -17.75 -16.76
N SER A 190 -9.16 -18.22 -17.99
CA SER A 190 -7.78 -18.41 -18.46
C SER A 190 -7.04 -17.08 -18.61
N LEU A 191 -7.73 -16.05 -19.11
CA LEU A 191 -7.19 -14.71 -19.24
C LEU A 191 -6.88 -14.08 -17.88
N ALA A 192 -7.80 -14.21 -16.92
CA ALA A 192 -7.62 -13.71 -15.56
C ALA A 192 -6.44 -14.40 -14.86
N SER A 193 -6.30 -15.71 -15.05
CA SER A 193 -5.18 -16.49 -14.53
C SER A 193 -3.84 -16.04 -15.13
N ASP A 194 -3.78 -15.81 -16.44
CA ASP A 194 -2.57 -15.30 -17.11
C ASP A 194 -2.15 -13.93 -16.55
N ILE A 195 -3.12 -13.02 -16.36
CA ILE A 195 -2.89 -11.67 -15.82
C ILE A 195 -2.36 -11.76 -14.38
N ILE A 196 -2.98 -12.58 -13.52
CA ILE A 196 -2.54 -12.78 -12.14
C ILE A 196 -1.13 -13.37 -12.06
N ILE A 197 -0.82 -14.36 -12.90
CA ILE A 197 0.51 -14.99 -12.93
C ILE A 197 1.56 -13.96 -13.33
N GLU A 198 1.30 -13.16 -14.35
CA GLU A 198 2.26 -12.16 -14.82
C GLU A 198 2.42 -11.01 -13.81
N TYR A 199 1.35 -10.63 -13.13
CA TYR A 199 1.38 -9.71 -12.00
C TYR A 199 2.21 -10.26 -10.84
N GLY A 200 2.00 -11.52 -10.44
CA GLY A 200 2.75 -12.16 -9.36
C GLY A 200 4.24 -12.36 -9.66
N LYS A 201 4.61 -12.61 -10.92
CA LYS A 201 6.03 -12.64 -11.35
C LYS A 201 6.69 -11.25 -11.26
N SER A 202 5.95 -10.22 -11.65
CA SER A 202 6.44 -8.84 -11.70
C SER A 202 6.45 -8.18 -10.31
N PHE A 203 5.54 -8.60 -9.43
CA PHE A 203 5.36 -8.09 -8.06
C PHE A 203 5.23 -9.23 -7.03
N PRO A 204 6.31 -9.95 -6.71
CA PRO A 204 6.26 -11.13 -5.82
C PRO A 204 5.76 -10.83 -4.40
N SER A 205 5.91 -9.59 -3.93
CA SER A 205 5.48 -9.14 -2.60
C SER A 205 3.96 -8.95 -2.46
N ALA A 206 3.21 -8.86 -3.58
CA ALA A 206 1.75 -8.67 -3.57
C ALA A 206 0.97 -10.00 -3.44
N VAL A 207 1.64 -11.15 -3.66
CA VAL A 207 1.02 -12.49 -3.70
C VAL A 207 0.68 -13.03 -2.29
N THR A 208 1.18 -12.41 -1.22
CA THR A 208 0.97 -12.86 0.18
C THR A 208 -0.44 -12.58 0.72
N VAL A 209 -1.30 -11.88 -0.04
CA VAL A 209 -2.66 -11.44 0.36
C VAL A 209 -3.77 -12.26 -0.32
N MET A 210 -3.46 -13.21 -1.21
CA MET A 210 -4.51 -13.94 -1.95
C MET A 210 -5.06 -15.18 -1.22
N PRO A 211 -6.37 -15.48 -1.33
CA PRO A 211 -6.92 -16.79 -1.00
C PRO A 211 -6.30 -17.85 -1.93
N SER A 212 -5.82 -18.96 -1.36
CA SER A 212 -5.28 -20.08 -2.12
C SER A 212 -6.34 -20.67 -3.05
N CYS A 213 -6.13 -20.60 -4.37
CA CYS A 213 -6.83 -21.44 -5.32
C CYS A 213 -6.26 -22.87 -5.20
N GLN A 214 -7.00 -23.76 -4.56
CA GLN A 214 -6.68 -25.19 -4.60
C GLN A 214 -6.91 -25.72 -6.01
N GLU A 215 -5.89 -26.36 -6.57
CA GLU A 215 -6.02 -27.24 -7.72
C GLU A 215 -6.99 -28.38 -7.37
N GLY A 216 -8.10 -28.47 -8.09
CA GLY A 216 -8.94 -29.66 -8.10
C GLY A 216 -8.17 -30.82 -8.73
N SER A 217 -7.44 -31.58 -7.93
CA SER A 217 -6.95 -32.90 -8.31
C SER A 217 -7.99 -33.96 -7.91
N THR A 218 -8.60 -34.52 -8.93
CA THR A 218 -9.39 -35.75 -8.90
C THR A 218 -8.64 -36.88 -8.18
N SER A 219 -9.21 -37.42 -7.09
CA SER A 219 -8.97 -38.82 -6.73
C SER A 219 -10.16 -39.42 -6.00
N THR A 220 -10.67 -40.48 -6.61
CA THR A 220 -11.65 -41.43 -6.12
C THR A 220 -11.09 -42.24 -4.96
N SER A 221 -11.81 -42.36 -3.85
CA SER A 221 -11.78 -43.56 -2.99
C SER A 221 -12.91 -43.54 -1.96
N SER A 222 -13.77 -44.54 -2.09
CA SER A 222 -14.87 -44.93 -1.23
C SER A 222 -14.40 -45.55 0.09
N ARG A 223 -15.04 -45.21 1.24
CA ARG A 223 -15.77 -46.19 2.07
C ARG A 223 -16.44 -45.56 3.31
N SER A 224 -17.63 -46.10 3.54
CA SER A 224 -18.58 -46.03 4.65
C SER A 224 -18.06 -46.16 6.09
N GLY A 225 -18.81 -45.56 7.05
CA GLY A 225 -19.04 -46.17 8.37
C GLY A 225 -19.48 -45.24 9.51
N GLN A 226 -20.81 -45.16 9.74
CA GLN A 226 -21.56 -45.15 11.03
C GLN A 226 -21.28 -44.16 12.19
N LEU A 227 -22.29 -43.31 12.43
CA LEU A 227 -23.13 -43.15 13.66
C LEU A 227 -22.51 -43.41 15.05
N GLN A 228 -22.59 -42.41 15.96
CA GLN A 228 -23.49 -42.43 17.14
C GLN A 228 -23.46 -41.16 18.01
N ASP A 229 -24.66 -40.57 18.13
CA ASP A 229 -25.34 -39.95 19.28
C ASP A 229 -24.66 -39.96 20.68
N SER A 230 -24.75 -38.85 21.42
CA SER A 230 -25.55 -38.77 22.66
C SER A 230 -25.48 -37.39 23.33
N SER A 231 -26.66 -36.99 23.78
CA SER A 231 -27.06 -35.77 24.47
C SER A 231 -26.67 -35.75 25.96
N SER A 232 -26.50 -34.55 26.53
CA SER A 232 -26.87 -34.28 27.93
C SER A 232 -27.21 -32.80 28.10
N GLU A 233 -28.49 -32.52 28.31
CA GLU A 233 -28.98 -31.22 28.78
C GLU A 233 -28.55 -30.99 30.24
N THR A 234 -28.10 -29.78 30.56
CA THR A 234 -28.20 -29.24 31.92
C THR A 234 -28.49 -27.74 31.82
N GLN A 235 -29.74 -27.36 32.03
CA GLN A 235 -30.14 -25.96 32.24
C GLN A 235 -29.80 -25.55 33.67
N VAL A 236 -28.91 -24.57 33.86
CA VAL A 236 -28.87 -23.70 35.05
C VAL A 236 -28.45 -22.28 34.65
N THR A 237 -29.46 -21.42 34.51
CA THR A 237 -29.55 -19.98 34.83
C THR A 237 -28.29 -19.09 34.82
N THR A 238 -28.36 -18.08 33.93
CA THR A 238 -27.93 -16.67 34.12
C THR A 238 -26.53 -16.39 34.66
N ASN A 239 -25.56 -16.19 33.78
CA ASN A 239 -24.33 -15.43 34.06
C ASN A 239 -23.83 -14.60 32.86
N THR A 240 -24.68 -14.32 31.87
CA THR A 240 -24.29 -13.57 30.67
C THR A 240 -24.12 -12.07 30.94
N ASP A 241 -24.91 -11.49 31.86
CA ASP A 241 -24.86 -10.05 32.15
C ASP A 241 -23.61 -9.60 32.92
N ALA A 242 -23.08 -10.42 33.82
CA ALA A 242 -21.90 -10.06 34.61
C ALA A 242 -20.61 -10.12 33.78
N THR A 243 -20.52 -11.08 32.86
CA THR A 243 -19.36 -11.23 31.98
C THR A 243 -19.32 -10.11 30.95
N ALA A 244 -20.46 -9.71 30.35
CA ALA A 244 -20.55 -8.58 29.42
C ALA A 244 -20.25 -7.22 30.10
N GLN A 245 -20.72 -7.00 31.34
CA GLN A 245 -20.44 -5.75 32.08
C GLN A 245 -18.98 -5.58 32.49
N VAL A 246 -18.28 -6.67 32.83
CA VAL A 246 -16.83 -6.63 33.13
C VAL A 246 -16.03 -6.38 31.84
N THR A 247 -16.49 -6.96 30.74
CA THR A 247 -15.85 -6.88 29.41
C THR A 247 -15.93 -5.47 28.79
N ALA A 248 -17.02 -4.73 29.01
CA ALA A 248 -17.13 -3.32 28.61
C ALA A 248 -16.28 -2.38 29.49
N ARG A 249 -16.13 -2.72 30.77
CA ARG A 249 -15.41 -1.90 31.76
C ARG A 249 -13.90 -1.85 31.48
N ASP A 250 -13.30 -2.97 31.09
CA ASP A 250 -11.86 -3.05 30.77
C ASP A 250 -11.50 -2.25 29.50
N ASN A 251 -12.39 -2.21 28.50
CA ASN A 251 -12.21 -1.38 27.28
C ASN A 251 -12.36 0.12 27.58
N VAL A 252 -13.25 0.47 28.50
CA VAL A 252 -13.48 1.86 28.96
C VAL A 252 -12.31 2.35 29.81
N ASP A 253 -11.72 1.51 30.66
CA ASP A 253 -10.56 1.88 31.48
C ASP A 253 -9.31 2.15 30.61
N MET A 254 -9.15 1.42 29.50
CA MET A 254 -8.10 1.63 28.51
C MET A 254 -8.25 2.97 27.73
N LEU A 255 -9.49 3.35 27.40
CA LEU A 255 -9.81 4.64 26.77
C LEU A 255 -9.58 5.82 27.73
N LYS A 256 -9.92 5.64 29.01
CA LYS A 256 -9.70 6.63 30.08
C LYS A 256 -8.22 6.85 30.41
N GLU A 257 -7.40 5.80 30.42
CA GLU A 257 -5.96 5.88 30.66
C GLU A 257 -5.22 6.68 29.55
N MET A 258 -5.76 6.66 28.32
CA MET A 258 -5.22 7.40 27.17
C MET A 258 -5.95 8.72 26.85
N GLY A 259 -7.02 9.05 27.57
CA GLY A 259 -7.83 10.27 27.33
C GLY A 259 -8.56 10.29 25.98
N LEU A 260 -8.90 9.13 25.41
CA LEU A 260 -9.51 8.97 24.09
C LEU A 260 -11.02 8.65 24.22
N ILE A 261 -11.87 9.33 23.43
CA ILE A 261 -13.34 9.10 23.40
C ILE A 261 -13.69 7.90 22.49
N SER A 262 -12.85 7.64 21.50
CA SER A 262 -12.95 6.49 20.60
C SER A 262 -11.57 6.06 20.14
N LEU A 263 -11.37 4.76 19.93
CA LEU A 263 -10.14 4.18 19.42
C LEU A 263 -10.43 3.38 18.16
N THR A 264 -9.86 3.82 17.03
CA THR A 264 -9.96 3.13 15.74
C THR A 264 -8.68 2.35 15.47
N ILE A 265 -8.79 1.03 15.30
CA ILE A 265 -7.67 0.12 14.98
C ILE A 265 -8.02 -0.60 13.66
N GLY A 266 -7.39 -0.22 12.56
CA GLY A 266 -7.75 -0.73 11.23
C GLY A 266 -9.15 -0.25 10.79
N TYR A 267 -10.04 -1.16 10.41
CA TYR A 267 -11.44 -0.86 10.06
C TYR A 267 -12.39 -0.85 11.29
N TYR A 268 -11.86 -0.93 12.51
CA TYR A 268 -12.64 -1.18 13.72
C TYR A 268 -12.59 0.00 14.68
N THR A 269 -13.72 0.48 15.20
CA THR A 269 -13.77 1.59 16.17
C THR A 269 -14.47 1.17 17.46
N VAL A 270 -13.85 1.47 18.60
CA VAL A 270 -14.37 1.23 19.96
C VAL A 270 -14.65 2.57 20.63
N TYR A 271 -15.73 2.70 21.40
CA TYR A 271 -16.20 3.96 22.01
C TYR A 271 -16.33 3.86 23.53
N ASP A 272 -16.12 4.97 24.26
CA ASP A 272 -16.42 5.08 25.70
C ASP A 272 -17.89 5.48 25.91
N GLU A 273 -18.73 4.54 26.37
CA GLU A 273 -20.17 4.73 26.55
C GLU A 273 -20.55 5.73 27.66
N HIS A 274 -19.59 6.18 28.48
CA HIS A 274 -19.81 7.13 29.57
C HIS A 274 -19.29 8.55 29.26
N ALA A 275 -18.56 8.73 28.15
CA ALA A 275 -18.04 10.02 27.70
C ALA A 275 -18.92 10.70 26.64
N ILE A 276 -20.04 10.07 26.26
CA ILE A 276 -20.86 10.44 25.11
C ILE A 276 -22.24 10.95 25.58
N ASP A 277 -22.63 12.14 25.12
CA ASP A 277 -23.93 12.77 25.38
C ASP A 277 -25.13 11.85 25.02
N GLU A 278 -26.21 11.93 25.81
CA GLU A 278 -27.47 11.20 25.59
C GLU A 278 -28.06 11.40 24.19
N GLU A 279 -27.80 12.55 23.55
CA GLU A 279 -28.23 12.79 22.17
C GLU A 279 -27.46 11.92 21.15
N VAL A 280 -26.16 11.72 21.36
CA VAL A 280 -25.33 10.83 20.52
C VAL A 280 -25.63 9.37 20.85
N LYS A 281 -25.93 9.03 22.11
CA LYS A 281 -26.40 7.71 22.53
C LYS A 281 -27.74 7.35 21.86
N SER A 282 -28.66 8.30 21.78
CA SER A 282 -29.92 8.14 21.05
C SER A 282 -29.70 7.94 19.55
N LEU A 283 -28.70 8.59 18.95
CA LEU A 283 -28.37 8.43 17.53
C LEU A 283 -27.68 7.10 17.23
N MET A 284 -26.84 6.60 18.14
CA MET A 284 -26.25 5.27 18.03
C MET A 284 -27.31 4.17 18.13
N LYS A 285 -28.27 4.29 19.05
CA LYS A 285 -29.41 3.36 19.12
C LYS A 285 -30.27 3.39 17.86
N LYS A 286 -30.41 4.58 17.26
CA LYS A 286 -31.09 4.73 15.96
C LYS A 286 -30.30 4.07 14.83
N LEU A 287 -28.96 4.22 14.82
CA LEU A 287 -28.09 3.57 13.84
C LEU A 287 -28.20 2.04 13.93
N GLU A 288 -28.16 1.48 15.14
CA GLU A 288 -28.27 0.03 15.39
C GLU A 288 -29.63 -0.53 14.94
N MET A 289 -30.74 0.19 15.19
CA MET A 289 -32.05 -0.17 14.66
C MET A 289 -32.09 -0.16 13.12
N VAL A 290 -31.50 0.86 12.50
CA VAL A 290 -31.50 1.01 11.04
C VAL A 290 -30.61 -0.04 10.37
N GLU A 291 -29.49 -0.41 10.99
CA GLU A 291 -28.63 -1.51 10.53
C GLU A 291 -29.33 -2.87 10.62
N SER A 292 -30.08 -3.12 11.71
CA SER A 292 -30.91 -4.32 11.84
C SER A 292 -32.02 -4.37 10.77
N GLU A 293 -32.71 -3.26 10.52
CA GLU A 293 -33.74 -3.18 9.47
C GLU A 293 -33.16 -3.42 8.07
N ARG A 294 -31.93 -2.94 7.79
CA ARG A 294 -31.22 -3.24 6.53
C ARG A 294 -30.98 -4.73 6.39
N ASP A 295 -30.53 -5.40 7.44
CA ASP A 295 -30.19 -6.83 7.39
C ASP A 295 -31.45 -7.69 7.17
N ASP A 296 -32.58 -7.33 7.80
CA ASP A 296 -33.88 -7.96 7.55
C ASP A 296 -34.36 -7.78 6.10
N LEU A 297 -34.17 -6.59 5.53
CA LEU A 297 -34.51 -6.30 4.12
C LEU A 297 -33.59 -7.03 3.13
N LEU A 298 -32.31 -7.25 3.46
CA LEU A 298 -31.39 -8.05 2.64
C LEU A 298 -31.80 -9.53 2.61
N GLU A 299 -32.22 -10.07 3.76
CA GLU A 299 -32.77 -11.41 3.89
C GLU A 299 -34.09 -11.56 3.10
N GLU A 300 -34.98 -10.57 3.14
CA GLU A 300 -36.20 -10.55 2.33
C GLU A 300 -35.90 -10.46 0.83
N ASN A 301 -34.95 -9.62 0.44
CA ASN A 301 -34.50 -9.47 -0.95
C ASN A 301 -33.96 -10.80 -1.51
N ALA A 302 -33.13 -11.51 -0.75
CA ALA A 302 -32.63 -12.84 -1.12
C ALA A 302 -33.78 -13.85 -1.35
N LYS A 303 -34.76 -13.89 -0.44
CA LYS A 303 -35.94 -14.77 -0.57
C LYS A 303 -36.80 -14.45 -1.79
N LEU A 304 -36.98 -13.17 -2.11
CA LEU A 304 -37.71 -12.74 -3.30
C LEU A 304 -36.95 -13.12 -4.59
N LYS A 305 -35.62 -12.99 -4.60
CA LYS A 305 -34.75 -13.42 -5.72
C LYS A 305 -34.88 -14.93 -5.97
N ASP A 306 -34.77 -15.74 -4.91
CA ASP A 306 -34.89 -17.20 -4.99
C ASP A 306 -36.28 -17.64 -5.49
N THR A 307 -37.33 -16.89 -5.13
CA THR A 307 -38.69 -17.15 -5.60
C THR A 307 -38.86 -16.83 -7.09
N ILE A 308 -38.27 -15.72 -7.56
CA ILE A 308 -38.24 -15.35 -8.98
C ILE A 308 -37.50 -16.42 -9.80
N ASP A 309 -36.36 -16.90 -9.30
CA ASP A 309 -35.55 -17.92 -9.96
C ASP A 309 -36.28 -19.26 -10.00
N SER A 310 -36.97 -19.64 -8.93
CA SER A 310 -37.82 -20.84 -8.88
C SER A 310 -38.98 -20.79 -9.89
N LEU A 311 -39.63 -19.63 -10.02
CA LEU A 311 -40.66 -19.41 -11.06
C LEU A 311 -40.07 -19.44 -12.48
N GLY A 312 -38.82 -19.00 -12.65
CA GLY A 312 -38.08 -19.12 -13.91
C GLY A 312 -37.76 -20.57 -14.30
N ILE A 313 -37.38 -21.42 -13.34
CA ILE A 313 -37.03 -22.83 -13.57
C ILE A 313 -38.28 -23.69 -13.88
N SER A 314 -39.44 -23.39 -13.28
CA SER A 314 -40.70 -24.07 -13.56
C SER A 314 -41.12 -23.97 -15.03
N TYR A 315 -40.82 -22.86 -15.69
CA TYR A 315 -41.13 -22.64 -17.11
C TYR A 315 -40.17 -23.40 -18.05
N GLN A 316 -38.89 -23.52 -17.67
CA GLN A 316 -37.90 -24.27 -18.43
C GLN A 316 -38.18 -25.79 -18.41
N SER A 317 -38.71 -26.29 -17.30
CA SER A 317 -38.96 -27.72 -17.07
C SER A 317 -40.22 -28.26 -17.78
N GLN A 318 -41.11 -27.38 -18.24
CA GLN A 318 -42.36 -27.77 -18.93
C GLN A 318 -42.22 -27.79 -20.47
N LYS A 319 -41.04 -27.39 -21.00
CA LYS A 319 -40.77 -27.30 -22.44
C LYS A 319 -40.09 -28.54 -23.04
N VAL A 320 -40.02 -29.65 -22.31
CA VAL A 320 -39.32 -30.87 -22.74
C VAL A 320 -40.23 -32.08 -22.57
N ASP A 321 -40.92 -32.45 -23.65
CA ASP A 321 -41.19 -33.85 -24.00
C ASP A 321 -41.75 -33.93 -25.44
N GLU A 322 -40.94 -33.53 -26.42
CA GLU A 322 -41.20 -33.78 -27.86
C GLU A 322 -40.60 -35.10 -28.38
N SER A 323 -40.09 -35.96 -27.49
CA SER A 323 -39.52 -37.26 -27.88
C SER A 323 -40.45 -38.41 -27.53
N ASN A 324 -41.61 -38.51 -28.20
CA ASN A 324 -42.31 -39.78 -28.39
C ASN A 324 -43.42 -39.65 -29.44
N LYS A 325 -43.15 -40.02 -30.70
CA LYS A 325 -43.63 -41.28 -31.29
C LYS A 325 -43.37 -41.29 -32.80
N SER A 326 -42.61 -42.30 -33.20
CA SER A 326 -42.39 -42.76 -34.56
C SER A 326 -43.69 -43.07 -35.33
N SER A 327 -43.57 -42.96 -36.65
CA SER A 327 -44.17 -43.84 -37.67
C SER A 327 -45.61 -43.58 -38.16
N ILE A 328 -45.64 -43.27 -39.46
CA ILE A 328 -46.42 -43.93 -40.53
C ILE A 328 -47.86 -43.45 -40.82
N GLN A 329 -47.96 -42.83 -42.01
CA GLN A 329 -48.98 -42.95 -43.08
C GLN A 329 -50.42 -42.42 -42.92
N THR A 330 -50.72 -41.51 -43.86
CA THR A 330 -51.91 -41.35 -44.73
C THR A 330 -53.33 -41.18 -44.16
N SER A 331 -53.97 -40.15 -44.73
CA SER A 331 -55.39 -39.93 -45.07
C SER A 331 -56.43 -39.56 -43.97
N GLU A 332 -57.07 -38.41 -44.26
CA GLU A 332 -58.46 -37.99 -43.99
C GLU A 332 -59.04 -38.04 -42.56
N SER A 333 -59.14 -36.86 -41.90
CA SER A 333 -60.35 -36.42 -41.13
C SER A 333 -60.15 -35.06 -40.43
N GLU A 334 -60.30 -33.96 -41.15
CA GLU A 334 -60.28 -32.60 -40.58
C GLU A 334 -61.69 -32.14 -40.20
N LYS A 335 -62.05 -32.15 -38.91
CA LYS A 335 -63.00 -31.18 -38.27
C LYS A 335 -63.24 -31.38 -36.77
N GLY A 336 -62.93 -32.55 -36.19
CA GLY A 336 -63.16 -32.83 -34.75
C GLY A 336 -62.04 -32.40 -33.80
N ASN A 337 -60.77 -32.48 -34.23
CA ASN A 337 -59.60 -32.23 -33.36
C ASN A 337 -59.28 -30.75 -33.15
N SER A 338 -59.72 -29.87 -34.06
CA SER A 338 -59.44 -28.44 -34.00
C SER A 338 -59.98 -27.78 -32.73
N LYS A 339 -61.24 -28.05 -32.33
CA LYS A 339 -61.89 -27.41 -31.16
C LYS A 339 -61.29 -27.78 -29.80
N LYS A 340 -60.75 -28.99 -29.63
CA LYS A 340 -60.11 -29.42 -28.37
C LYS A 340 -58.71 -28.83 -28.24
N MET A 341 -57.98 -28.77 -29.35
CA MET A 341 -56.65 -28.17 -29.42
C MET A 341 -56.70 -26.66 -29.14
N THR A 342 -57.72 -25.95 -29.66
CA THR A 342 -57.91 -24.53 -29.35
C THR A 342 -58.20 -24.26 -27.87
N LYS A 343 -58.97 -25.13 -27.18
CA LYS A 343 -59.22 -24.98 -25.74
C LYS A 343 -57.99 -25.27 -24.88
N ALA A 344 -57.19 -26.26 -25.25
CA ALA A 344 -55.94 -26.57 -24.56
C ALA A 344 -54.93 -25.42 -24.69
N MET A 345 -54.74 -24.90 -25.92
CA MET A 345 -53.88 -23.73 -26.15
C MET A 345 -54.39 -22.49 -25.41
N GLN A 346 -55.70 -22.29 -25.29
CA GLN A 346 -56.24 -21.15 -24.54
C GLN A 346 -55.98 -21.27 -23.04
N MET A 347 -56.15 -22.46 -22.44
CA MET A 347 -55.82 -22.69 -21.03
C MET A 347 -54.33 -22.51 -20.74
N GLU A 348 -53.47 -22.89 -21.68
CA GLU A 348 -52.02 -22.67 -21.58
C GLU A 348 -51.69 -21.18 -21.67
N ILE A 349 -52.27 -20.44 -22.62
CA ILE A 349 -52.12 -18.99 -22.71
C ILE A 349 -52.60 -18.29 -21.43
N ASP A 350 -53.71 -18.72 -20.86
CA ASP A 350 -54.27 -18.14 -19.64
C ASP A 350 -53.39 -18.45 -18.41
N HIS A 351 -52.82 -19.67 -18.33
CA HIS A 351 -51.85 -20.04 -17.30
C HIS A 351 -50.55 -19.23 -17.39
N LEU A 352 -50.06 -19.01 -18.62
CA LEU A 352 -48.88 -18.17 -18.87
C LEU A 352 -49.12 -16.73 -18.48
N ARG A 353 -50.29 -16.16 -18.81
CA ARG A 353 -50.66 -14.81 -18.41
C ARG A 353 -50.73 -14.67 -16.89
N SER A 354 -51.35 -15.62 -16.19
CA SER A 354 -51.42 -15.62 -14.72
C SER A 354 -50.04 -15.71 -14.07
N THR A 355 -49.14 -16.54 -14.61
CA THR A 355 -47.78 -16.72 -14.09
C THR A 355 -46.94 -15.47 -14.34
N LEU A 356 -47.02 -14.89 -15.53
CA LEU A 356 -46.34 -13.62 -15.85
C LEU A 356 -46.79 -12.49 -14.93
N GLN A 357 -48.10 -12.38 -14.69
CA GLN A 357 -48.67 -11.35 -13.82
C GLN A 357 -48.26 -11.53 -12.35
N SER A 358 -48.13 -12.78 -11.88
CA SER A 358 -47.58 -13.07 -10.54
C SER A 358 -46.09 -12.71 -10.43
N LYS A 359 -45.30 -12.97 -11.48
CA LYS A 359 -43.88 -12.62 -11.54
C LYS A 359 -43.68 -11.10 -11.53
N THR A 360 -44.47 -10.35 -12.29
CA THR A 360 -44.42 -8.88 -12.32
C THR A 360 -44.74 -8.28 -10.95
N GLY A 361 -45.72 -8.84 -10.21
CA GLY A 361 -46.02 -8.36 -8.85
C GLY A 361 -44.89 -8.60 -7.82
N ILE A 362 -44.15 -9.70 -7.95
CA ILE A 362 -42.98 -9.99 -7.11
C ILE A 362 -41.81 -9.07 -7.49
N GLU A 363 -41.59 -8.81 -8.77
CA GLU A 363 -40.58 -7.85 -9.26
C GLU A 363 -40.86 -6.42 -8.78
N GLU A 364 -42.13 -5.97 -8.77
CA GLU A 364 -42.51 -4.67 -8.20
C GLU A 364 -42.23 -4.59 -6.69
N THR A 365 -42.45 -5.69 -5.96
CA THR A 365 -42.14 -5.77 -4.53
C THR A 365 -40.63 -5.72 -4.29
N LEU A 366 -39.84 -6.43 -5.11
CA LEU A 366 -38.38 -6.42 -5.06
C LEU A 366 -37.79 -5.02 -5.30
N ILE A 367 -38.30 -4.29 -6.31
CA ILE A 367 -37.92 -2.90 -6.57
C ILE A 367 -38.25 -2.00 -5.36
N GLY A 368 -39.37 -2.25 -4.68
CA GLY A 368 -39.74 -1.55 -3.45
C GLY A 368 -38.75 -1.79 -2.29
N VAL A 369 -38.33 -3.05 -2.10
CA VAL A 369 -37.34 -3.45 -1.10
C VAL A 369 -35.96 -2.86 -1.41
N GLU A 370 -35.49 -2.94 -2.66
CA GLU A 370 -34.20 -2.37 -3.11
C GLU A 370 -34.16 -0.84 -2.92
N LYS A 371 -35.26 -0.15 -3.22
CA LYS A 371 -35.35 1.30 -2.97
C LYS A 371 -35.28 1.63 -1.49
N THR A 372 -35.92 0.82 -0.65
CA THR A 372 -35.90 0.98 0.82
C THR A 372 -34.51 0.71 1.38
N LEU A 373 -33.78 -0.29 0.85
CA LEU A 373 -32.38 -0.58 1.20
C LEU A 373 -31.46 0.61 0.91
N ILE A 374 -31.55 1.18 -0.29
CA ILE A 374 -30.76 2.38 -0.67
C ILE A 374 -31.05 3.55 0.28
N GLU A 375 -32.30 3.72 0.69
CA GLU A 375 -32.69 4.79 1.61
C GLU A 375 -32.19 4.55 3.03
N ARG A 376 -32.16 3.30 3.50
CA ARG A 376 -31.55 2.92 4.80
C ARG A 376 -30.02 3.05 4.78
N GLU A 377 -29.35 2.64 3.71
CA GLU A 377 -27.89 2.82 3.56
C GLU A 377 -27.48 4.30 3.59
N LYS A 378 -28.26 5.15 2.92
CA LYS A 378 -28.07 6.60 2.98
C LYS A 378 -28.33 7.16 4.38
N GLU A 379 -29.31 6.63 5.11
CA GLU A 379 -29.60 7.02 6.49
C GLU A 379 -28.45 6.60 7.44
N ILE A 380 -27.85 5.42 7.23
CA ILE A 380 -26.65 4.96 7.93
C ILE A 380 -25.48 5.92 7.70
N GLU A 381 -25.21 6.26 6.44
CA GLU A 381 -24.12 7.18 6.08
C GLU A 381 -24.31 8.56 6.73
N GLN A 382 -25.54 9.09 6.71
CA GLN A 382 -25.87 10.35 7.36
C GLN A 382 -25.76 10.29 8.89
N LEU A 383 -26.18 9.19 9.51
CA LEU A 383 -26.05 8.98 10.95
C LEU A 383 -24.57 8.87 11.36
N GLN A 384 -23.75 8.16 10.58
CA GLN A 384 -22.30 8.05 10.80
C GLN A 384 -21.60 9.41 10.65
N GLU A 385 -21.93 10.19 9.62
CA GLU A 385 -21.41 11.55 9.44
C GLU A 385 -21.82 12.47 10.59
N LYS A 386 -23.09 12.40 11.02
CA LYS A 386 -23.60 13.20 12.13
C LYS A 386 -22.93 12.84 13.46
N ILE A 387 -22.74 11.55 13.74
CA ILE A 387 -22.01 11.07 14.92
C ILE A 387 -20.55 11.55 14.87
N SER A 388 -19.89 11.47 13.71
CA SER A 388 -18.52 11.94 13.52
C SER A 388 -18.38 13.46 13.78
N LEU A 389 -19.30 14.26 13.25
CA LEU A 389 -19.33 15.72 13.46
C LEU A 389 -19.55 16.10 14.93
N MET A 390 -20.47 15.41 15.64
CA MET A 390 -20.68 15.65 17.08
C MET A 390 -19.50 15.20 17.93
N ASN A 391 -18.86 14.08 17.59
CA ASN A 391 -17.65 13.62 18.29
C ASN A 391 -16.51 14.63 18.11
N ILE A 392 -16.35 15.24 16.93
CA ILE A 392 -15.36 16.31 16.69
C ILE A 392 -15.69 17.57 17.50
N GLN A 393 -16.97 17.92 17.64
CA GLN A 393 -17.41 19.07 18.43
C GLN A 393 -17.20 18.84 19.92
N GLN A 394 -17.52 17.64 20.43
CA GLN A 394 -17.24 17.23 21.80
C GLN A 394 -15.73 17.18 22.08
N LEU A 395 -14.89 16.69 21.16
CA LEU A 395 -13.43 16.73 21.31
C LEU A 395 -12.90 18.17 21.46
N LYS A 396 -13.51 19.14 20.78
CA LYS A 396 -13.17 20.57 20.93
C LYS A 396 -13.64 21.15 22.28
N GLU A 397 -14.81 20.75 22.78
CA GLU A 397 -15.33 21.23 24.07
C GLU A 397 -14.59 20.58 25.24
N THR A 398 -14.37 19.26 25.19
CA THR A 398 -13.62 18.48 26.20
C THR A 398 -12.14 18.90 26.26
N SER A 399 -11.51 19.24 25.14
CA SER A 399 -10.15 19.81 25.14
C SER A 399 -10.06 21.23 25.72
N ILE A 400 -11.15 22.01 25.67
CA ILE A 400 -11.26 23.31 26.36
C ILE A 400 -11.45 23.12 27.87
N THR A 401 -12.18 22.09 28.30
CA THR A 401 -12.41 21.75 29.71
C THR A 401 -11.16 21.12 30.36
N LEU A 402 -10.48 20.19 29.68
CA LEU A 402 -9.20 19.60 30.13
C LEU A 402 -8.09 20.63 30.33
N ARG A 403 -8.03 21.71 29.52
CA ARG A 403 -7.08 22.82 29.74
C ARG A 403 -7.36 23.63 31.01
N LYS A 404 -8.59 23.59 31.55
CA LYS A 404 -8.93 24.24 32.82
C LYS A 404 -8.65 23.34 34.02
N ASP A 405 -8.84 22.03 33.88
CA ASP A 405 -8.72 21.07 34.99
C ASP A 405 -7.28 20.59 35.25
N GLN A 406 -6.39 20.64 34.25
CA GLN A 406 -4.96 20.28 34.39
C GLN A 406 -4.15 21.20 35.33
N SER A 407 -4.74 22.25 35.90
CA SER A 407 -4.03 23.08 36.89
C SER A 407 -4.04 22.52 38.33
N THR A 408 -4.74 21.41 38.63
CA THR A 408 -4.91 21.01 40.06
C THR A 408 -4.82 19.54 40.48
N GLN A 409 -4.58 18.52 39.64
CA GLN A 409 -4.42 17.15 40.18
C GLN A 409 -3.29 16.34 39.52
N SER A 410 -2.36 15.85 40.35
CA SER A 410 -1.26 14.95 40.02
C SER A 410 -1.77 13.52 39.79
N ILE A 411 -1.52 12.96 38.61
CA ILE A 411 -1.66 11.53 38.33
C ILE A 411 -0.27 11.02 37.93
N ASP A 412 0.15 9.89 38.52
CA ASP A 412 1.44 9.25 38.27
C ASP A 412 1.68 9.00 36.78
N GLN A 413 2.91 9.25 36.34
CA GLN A 413 3.35 9.17 34.95
C GLN A 413 3.39 7.70 34.47
N PRO A 414 2.92 7.37 33.25
CA PRO A 414 2.96 6.00 32.76
C PRO A 414 4.41 5.49 32.64
N LYS A 415 4.68 4.28 33.16
CA LYS A 415 6.00 3.64 33.13
C LYS A 415 6.34 3.16 31.71
N GLY A 416 7.55 3.46 31.24
CA GLY A 416 8.06 3.07 29.92
C GLY A 416 8.33 1.56 29.80
N PRO A 417 8.56 1.03 28.58
CA PRO A 417 8.86 -0.38 28.38
C PRO A 417 10.19 -0.77 29.03
N VAL A 418 10.23 -1.96 29.63
CA VAL A 418 11.41 -2.47 30.36
C VAL A 418 12.29 -3.33 29.45
N TYR A 419 13.58 -3.04 29.46
CA TYR A 419 14.62 -3.72 28.71
C TYR A 419 15.67 -4.30 29.65
N VAL A 420 16.41 -5.31 29.19
CA VAL A 420 17.50 -5.96 29.91
C VAL A 420 18.81 -5.73 29.16
N ALA A 421 19.83 -5.28 29.86
CA ALA A 421 21.19 -5.16 29.33
C ALA A 421 21.76 -6.54 28.95
N VAL A 422 22.22 -6.70 27.70
CA VAL A 422 22.79 -7.98 27.21
C VAL A 422 24.29 -8.10 27.47
N ARG A 423 24.97 -6.99 27.77
CA ARG A 423 26.40 -6.94 28.13
C ARG A 423 26.68 -5.78 29.09
N ASP A 424 27.86 -5.82 29.70
CA ASP A 424 28.36 -4.71 30.51
C ASP A 424 28.79 -3.55 29.62
N TRP A 425 28.47 -2.32 30.05
CA TRP A 425 28.96 -1.09 29.44
C TRP A 425 29.32 -0.07 30.53
N GLU A 426 30.46 0.59 30.36
CA GLU A 426 30.88 1.71 31.19
C GLU A 426 30.78 3.00 30.37
N ALA A 427 30.03 3.95 30.91
CA ALA A 427 29.81 5.26 30.31
C ALA A 427 31.14 5.95 30.01
N ARG A 428 31.31 6.41 28.77
CA ARG A 428 32.52 7.14 28.33
C ARG A 428 32.33 8.64 28.35
N ASN A 429 31.07 9.08 28.34
CA ASN A 429 30.65 10.47 28.33
C ASN A 429 29.65 10.71 29.47
N SER A 430 29.46 11.99 29.84
CA SER A 430 28.59 12.37 30.97
C SER A 430 27.10 12.14 30.72
N ASP A 431 26.72 11.92 29.47
CA ASP A 431 25.34 11.68 29.02
C ASP A 431 25.03 10.20 28.79
N GLU A 432 26.00 9.29 28.96
CA GLU A 432 25.82 7.84 28.83
C GLU A 432 25.53 7.20 30.19
N LEU A 433 24.70 6.15 30.19
CA LEU A 433 24.42 5.34 31.39
C LEU A 433 25.32 4.10 31.41
N SER A 434 25.93 3.84 32.57
CA SER A 434 26.68 2.59 32.78
C SER A 434 25.70 1.47 33.11
N ILE A 435 25.81 0.33 32.44
CA ILE A 435 24.87 -0.79 32.58
C ILE A 435 25.62 -2.09 32.86
N LYS A 436 25.04 -2.95 33.69
CA LYS A 436 25.55 -4.32 33.93
C LYS A 436 24.67 -5.35 33.22
N LYS A 437 25.29 -6.39 32.67
CA LYS A 437 24.57 -7.48 32.02
C LYS A 437 23.51 -8.07 32.95
N GLY A 438 22.27 -8.13 32.46
CA GLY A 438 21.10 -8.59 33.21
C GLY A 438 20.35 -7.48 33.97
N GLU A 439 20.87 -6.26 34.00
CA GLU A 439 20.19 -5.11 34.60
C GLU A 439 18.93 -4.73 33.81
N LYS A 440 17.83 -4.45 34.51
CA LYS A 440 16.59 -3.96 33.91
C LYS A 440 16.66 -2.43 33.77
N LEU A 441 16.14 -1.92 32.66
CA LEU A 441 16.21 -0.51 32.27
C LEU A 441 14.83 -0.08 31.78
N GLU A 442 14.32 1.03 32.28
CA GLU A 442 13.08 1.62 31.79
C GLU A 442 13.39 2.62 30.69
N ILE A 443 12.91 2.37 29.47
CA ILE A 443 13.18 3.25 28.34
C ILE A 443 12.25 4.47 28.40
N GLN A 444 12.86 5.65 28.38
CA GLN A 444 12.17 6.94 28.42
C GLN A 444 12.01 7.54 27.02
N GLU A 445 13.02 7.39 26.16
CA GLU A 445 12.96 7.84 24.75
C GLU A 445 13.55 6.78 23.81
N GLU A 446 12.78 6.39 22.79
CA GLU A 446 13.23 5.51 21.70
C GLU A 446 13.68 6.35 20.50
N ARG A 447 14.89 6.09 19.99
CA ARG A 447 15.47 6.82 18.85
C ARG A 447 15.76 5.92 17.66
N THR A 448 15.70 6.49 16.46
CA THR A 448 15.94 5.79 15.18
C THR A 448 17.32 5.14 15.06
N SER A 449 18.33 5.66 15.76
CA SER A 449 19.67 5.10 15.73
C SER A 449 20.47 5.44 16.99
N GLY A 450 21.46 4.58 17.30
CA GLY A 450 22.45 4.88 18.32
C GLY A 450 21.97 4.62 19.74
N TRP A 451 21.87 5.69 20.53
CA TRP A 451 21.71 5.63 21.98
C TRP A 451 20.32 6.12 22.41
N TRP A 452 19.63 5.31 23.20
CA TRP A 452 18.28 5.55 23.72
C TRP A 452 18.35 6.07 25.15
N LEU A 453 17.42 6.95 25.54
CA LEU A 453 17.39 7.44 26.92
C LEU A 453 16.75 6.37 27.80
N ALA A 454 17.49 5.92 28.81
CA ALA A 454 17.03 4.91 29.73
C ALA A 454 17.24 5.35 31.18
N LYS A 455 16.41 4.79 32.05
CA LYS A 455 16.47 4.97 33.49
C LYS A 455 16.82 3.64 34.14
N SER A 456 17.80 3.64 35.05
CA SER A 456 18.17 2.41 35.76
C SER A 456 17.04 1.97 36.69
N SER A 457 16.72 0.68 36.65
CA SER A 457 15.78 0.09 37.64
C SER A 457 16.43 -0.12 39.01
N LEU A 458 17.77 -0.10 39.09
CA LEU A 458 18.52 -0.27 40.33
C LEU A 458 18.72 1.07 41.07
N ASP A 459 18.78 2.17 40.33
CA ASP A 459 18.95 3.52 40.85
C ASP A 459 17.98 4.47 40.14
N THR A 460 16.83 4.73 40.76
CA THR A 460 15.72 5.49 40.17
C THR A 460 16.05 6.96 39.92
N ASP A 461 17.23 7.44 40.31
CA ASP A 461 17.69 8.81 40.04
C ASP A 461 18.74 8.87 38.90
N GLN A 462 19.17 7.72 38.36
CA GLN A 462 20.13 7.66 37.25
C GLN A 462 19.43 7.47 35.90
N GLU A 463 19.47 8.53 35.10
CA GLU A 463 19.05 8.55 33.70
C GLU A 463 20.25 8.83 32.79
N GLY A 464 20.30 8.16 31.65
CA GLY A 464 21.35 8.38 30.66
C GLY A 464 21.15 7.54 29.41
N ASN A 465 21.96 7.83 28.41
CA ASN A 465 21.86 7.19 27.11
C ASN A 465 22.47 5.78 27.12
N VAL A 466 21.78 4.81 26.53
CA VAL A 466 22.22 3.40 26.40
C VAL A 466 22.17 2.98 24.94
N PHE A 467 23.19 2.27 24.46
CA PHE A 467 23.25 1.82 23.07
C PHE A 467 22.20 0.73 22.79
N ILE A 468 21.40 0.90 21.73
CA ILE A 468 20.31 -0.01 21.37
C ILE A 468 20.78 -1.48 21.20
N GLY A 469 21.99 -1.70 20.68
CA GLY A 469 22.55 -3.04 20.50
C GLY A 469 22.95 -3.75 21.79
N ASP A 470 22.95 -3.02 22.92
CA ASP A 470 23.40 -3.51 24.23
C ASP A 470 22.23 -3.83 25.16
N ILE A 471 20.99 -3.68 24.68
CA ILE A 471 19.75 -3.92 25.42
C ILE A 471 18.80 -4.80 24.61
N LYS A 472 17.97 -5.60 25.29
CA LYS A 472 16.88 -6.39 24.69
C LYS A 472 15.60 -6.20 25.48
N LYS A 473 14.42 -6.30 24.86
CA LYS A 473 13.14 -6.20 25.58
C LYS A 473 13.05 -7.31 26.63
N ASP A 474 12.55 -7.00 27.82
CA ASP A 474 12.34 -7.98 28.88
C ASP A 474 11.13 -8.88 28.54
N GLU A 475 11.34 -10.18 28.33
CA GLU A 475 10.26 -11.11 27.98
C GLU A 475 9.31 -11.37 29.17
N GLU A 476 9.76 -11.09 30.40
CA GLU A 476 8.99 -11.26 31.65
C GLU A 476 8.26 -9.98 32.10
N SER A 477 8.28 -8.89 31.32
CA SER A 477 7.58 -7.65 31.69
C SER A 477 6.06 -7.80 31.60
N GLU A 478 5.35 -7.17 32.54
CA GLU A 478 3.89 -7.05 32.50
C GLU A 478 3.44 -6.51 31.14
N LEU A 479 2.35 -7.08 30.62
CA LEU A 479 1.80 -6.72 29.32
C LEU A 479 1.30 -5.26 29.36
N SER A 480 2.03 -4.35 28.72
CA SER A 480 1.64 -2.95 28.70
C SER A 480 0.41 -2.73 27.82
N THR A 481 -0.32 -1.65 28.07
CA THR A 481 -1.48 -1.25 27.25
C THR A 481 -1.07 -1.06 25.78
N LEU A 482 0.11 -0.48 25.53
CA LEU A 482 0.65 -0.30 24.18
C LEU A 482 0.99 -1.63 23.52
N GLU A 483 1.67 -2.54 24.23
CA GLU A 483 2.00 -3.87 23.72
C GLU A 483 0.73 -4.70 23.41
N SER A 484 -0.30 -4.57 24.25
CA SER A 484 -1.59 -5.22 24.03
C SER A 484 -2.25 -4.78 22.71
N LEU A 485 -2.16 -3.48 22.40
CA LEU A 485 -2.69 -2.90 21.17
C LEU A 485 -1.89 -3.32 19.94
N GLU A 486 -0.56 -3.36 20.05
CA GLU A 486 0.32 -3.83 18.96
C GLU A 486 0.06 -5.29 18.61
N LEU A 487 -0.03 -6.15 19.62
CA LEU A 487 -0.32 -7.58 19.45
C LEU A 487 -1.74 -7.79 18.91
N PHE A 488 -2.71 -6.97 19.33
CA PHE A 488 -4.07 -7.01 18.80
C PHE A 488 -4.08 -6.64 17.32
N HIS A 489 -3.43 -5.54 16.95
CA HIS A 489 -3.30 -5.12 15.56
C HIS A 489 -2.67 -6.23 14.72
N TYR A 490 -1.53 -6.77 15.14
CA TYR A 490 -0.86 -7.90 14.48
C TYR A 490 -1.79 -9.11 14.32
N ALA A 491 -2.50 -9.50 15.37
CA ALA A 491 -3.43 -10.62 15.33
C ALA A 491 -4.59 -10.41 14.36
N MET A 492 -5.10 -9.18 14.23
CA MET A 492 -6.22 -8.86 13.34
C MET A 492 -5.81 -8.70 11.88
N THR A 493 -4.69 -8.04 11.59
CA THR A 493 -4.29 -7.67 10.23
C THR A 493 -3.47 -8.75 9.53
N GLU A 494 -2.65 -9.49 10.27
CA GLU A 494 -1.82 -10.55 9.68
C GLU A 494 -2.59 -11.88 9.63
N ASN A 495 -2.21 -12.75 8.68
CA ASN A 495 -2.72 -14.12 8.62
C ASN A 495 -2.04 -14.99 9.69
N VAL A 496 -2.39 -14.71 10.94
CA VAL A 496 -1.84 -15.41 12.10
C VAL A 496 -2.38 -16.84 12.14
N ASP A 497 -1.53 -17.80 11.77
CA ASP A 497 -1.85 -19.22 11.84
C ASP A 497 -1.77 -19.72 13.29
N ILE A 498 -2.72 -19.27 14.10
CA ILE A 498 -2.96 -19.71 15.46
C ILE A 498 -4.46 -20.04 15.57
N PRO A 499 -4.85 -21.32 15.80
CA PRO A 499 -6.24 -21.75 15.76
C PRO A 499 -7.17 -20.97 16.69
N LYS A 500 -6.72 -20.65 17.92
CA LYS A 500 -7.47 -19.85 18.89
C LYS A 500 -7.76 -18.42 18.39
N ILE A 501 -6.89 -17.87 17.54
CA ILE A 501 -7.06 -16.53 16.94
C ILE A 501 -8.04 -16.55 15.77
N LYS A 502 -8.01 -17.62 14.97
CA LYS A 502 -8.96 -17.82 13.86
C LYS A 502 -10.40 -17.95 14.35
N GLU A 503 -10.63 -18.54 15.52
CA GLU A 503 -11.96 -18.78 16.08
C GLU A 503 -12.71 -17.50 16.46
N PHE A 504 -12.04 -16.48 17.02
CA PHE A 504 -12.72 -15.23 17.38
C PHE A 504 -12.75 -14.17 16.27
N LYS A 505 -11.96 -14.32 15.19
CA LYS A 505 -12.05 -13.46 13.99
C LYS A 505 -13.43 -13.50 13.31
N THR A 506 -14.24 -14.53 13.59
CA THR A 506 -15.61 -14.69 13.07
C THR A 506 -16.68 -13.99 13.91
N ARG A 507 -16.33 -13.42 15.09
CA ARG A 507 -17.28 -12.74 16.00
C ARG A 507 -17.49 -11.26 15.68
N SER A 508 -18.41 -10.57 16.37
CA SER A 508 -18.71 -9.15 16.15
C SER A 508 -17.52 -8.23 16.51
N ASN A 509 -17.43 -7.06 15.88
CA ASN A 509 -16.31 -6.13 16.06
C ASN A 509 -16.17 -5.62 17.51
N VAL A 510 -17.29 -5.57 18.25
CA VAL A 510 -17.35 -5.11 19.64
C VAL A 510 -16.73 -6.12 20.61
N GLU A 511 -16.83 -7.43 20.30
CA GLU A 511 -16.36 -8.51 21.19
C GLU A 511 -14.90 -8.91 20.94
N ARG A 512 -14.33 -8.66 19.75
CA ARG A 512 -13.01 -9.17 19.36
C ARG A 512 -11.86 -8.65 20.23
N ALA A 513 -11.85 -7.36 20.54
CA ALA A 513 -10.77 -6.73 21.30
C ALA A 513 -10.71 -7.27 22.72
N SER A 514 -11.85 -7.35 23.39
CA SER A 514 -11.95 -7.81 24.76
C SER A 514 -11.72 -9.32 24.90
N LEU A 515 -12.21 -10.12 23.94
CA LEU A 515 -11.90 -11.55 23.86
C LEU A 515 -10.40 -11.77 23.64
N PHE A 516 -9.76 -10.98 22.77
CA PHE A 516 -8.32 -11.05 22.53
C PHE A 516 -7.53 -10.71 23.80
N LEU A 517 -7.86 -9.59 24.45
CA LEU A 517 -7.22 -9.14 25.70
C LEU A 517 -7.37 -10.16 26.83
N SER A 518 -8.57 -10.74 27.00
CA SER A 518 -8.82 -11.81 27.97
C SER A 518 -7.98 -13.04 27.66
N LEU A 519 -7.90 -13.43 26.38
CA LEU A 519 -7.17 -14.60 25.92
C LEU A 519 -5.65 -14.46 26.12
N ILE A 520 -5.04 -13.32 25.78
CA ILE A 520 -3.60 -13.09 25.97
C ILE A 520 -3.21 -12.90 27.43
N LYS A 521 -4.13 -12.41 28.29
CA LYS A 521 -3.91 -12.31 29.74
C LYS A 521 -3.98 -13.68 30.44
N GLN A 522 -4.79 -14.61 29.91
CA GLN A 522 -4.99 -15.94 30.50
C GLN A 522 -4.04 -17.00 29.94
N ASP A 523 -3.57 -16.84 28.70
CA ASP A 523 -2.72 -17.81 28.00
C ASP A 523 -1.33 -17.24 27.73
N SER A 524 -0.43 -17.40 28.69
CA SER A 524 0.96 -16.94 28.58
C SER A 524 1.71 -17.59 27.41
N VAL A 525 1.35 -18.83 27.04
CA VAL A 525 1.96 -19.54 25.90
C VAL A 525 1.54 -18.90 24.58
N LEU A 526 0.27 -18.51 24.46
CA LEU A 526 -0.22 -17.74 23.32
C LEU A 526 0.46 -16.37 23.24
N LEU A 527 0.60 -15.67 24.36
CA LEU A 527 1.28 -14.39 24.43
C LEU A 527 2.73 -14.50 23.94
N ASP A 528 3.48 -15.51 24.39
CA ASP A 528 4.86 -15.76 23.95
C ASP A 528 4.94 -16.13 22.46
N GLN A 529 3.98 -16.90 21.95
CA GLN A 529 3.89 -17.22 20.52
C GLN A 529 3.63 -15.97 19.67
N LEU A 530 2.75 -15.08 20.13
CA LEU A 530 2.46 -13.81 19.47
C LEU A 530 3.67 -12.88 19.50
N ARG A 531 4.31 -12.72 20.67
CA ARG A 531 5.55 -11.94 20.81
C ARG A 531 6.64 -12.44 19.85
N LYS A 532 6.92 -13.74 19.81
CA LYS A 532 7.91 -14.32 18.87
C LYS A 532 7.55 -14.07 17.40
N LYS A 533 6.30 -14.34 17.01
CA LYS A 533 5.87 -14.17 15.60
C LYS A 533 5.78 -12.70 15.17
N GLU A 534 5.49 -11.78 16.08
CA GLU A 534 5.55 -10.33 15.83
C GLU A 534 7.00 -9.86 15.67
N HIS A 535 7.92 -10.31 16.54
CA HIS A 535 9.33 -9.90 16.52
C HIS A 535 10.14 -10.51 15.36
N GLU A 536 9.75 -11.69 14.84
CA GLU A 536 10.41 -12.32 13.69
C GLU A 536 10.12 -11.61 12.35
N LYS A 537 9.08 -10.77 12.27
CA LYS A 537 8.78 -9.97 11.09
C LYS A 537 9.23 -8.52 11.31
N PRO A 538 10.18 -7.99 10.51
CA PRO A 538 10.49 -6.56 10.58
C PRO A 538 9.25 -5.74 10.23
N LYS A 539 8.79 -4.89 11.16
CA LYS A 539 7.71 -3.92 10.90
C LYS A 539 8.12 -3.04 9.71
N ALA A 540 7.24 -2.92 8.72
CA ALA A 540 7.51 -2.16 7.49
C ALA A 540 7.73 -0.66 7.77
N ILE A 541 7.03 -0.13 8.79
CA ILE A 541 7.19 1.23 9.31
C ILE A 541 7.38 1.14 10.83
N ARG A 542 8.37 1.84 11.37
CA ARG A 542 8.55 2.01 12.81
C ARG A 542 8.81 3.47 13.14
N TRP A 543 7.96 4.05 13.98
CA TRP A 543 8.10 5.40 14.50
C TRP A 543 8.96 5.40 15.76
N TYR A 544 9.73 6.47 15.91
CA TYR A 544 10.58 6.78 17.05
C TYR A 544 10.34 8.24 17.43
N ASP A 545 10.78 8.64 18.62
CA ASP A 545 10.57 10.01 19.11
C ASP A 545 11.25 11.07 18.23
N ASP A 546 12.36 10.68 17.58
CA ASP A 546 13.21 11.54 16.77
C ASP A 546 13.08 11.30 15.24
N GLY A 547 12.24 10.35 14.81
CA GLY A 547 12.26 9.93 13.42
C GLY A 547 11.45 8.69 13.07
N VAL A 548 11.68 8.18 11.86
CA VAL A 548 10.99 7.01 11.32
C VAL A 548 11.95 6.09 10.58
N GLN A 549 11.79 4.79 10.79
CA GLN A 549 12.45 3.74 10.05
C GLN A 549 11.46 3.04 9.13
N LEU A 550 11.85 2.88 7.87
CA LEU A 550 11.09 2.21 6.83
C LEU A 550 11.90 1.00 6.36
N THR A 551 11.34 -0.20 6.55
CA THR A 551 11.99 -1.46 6.17
C THR A 551 11.22 -2.09 5.02
N SER A 552 11.81 -2.08 3.83
CA SER A 552 11.17 -2.54 2.59
C SER A 552 9.76 -1.96 2.38
N PRO A 553 9.56 -0.63 2.53
CA PRO A 553 8.22 -0.04 2.49
C PRO A 553 7.62 -0.10 1.08
N SER A 554 6.29 -0.20 1.00
CA SER A 554 5.54 0.02 -0.24
C SER A 554 5.45 1.52 -0.56
N LEU A 555 5.12 1.86 -1.82
CA LEU A 555 4.93 3.27 -2.22
C LEU A 555 3.80 3.95 -1.44
N ILE A 556 2.74 3.23 -1.09
CA ILE A 556 1.61 3.74 -0.29
C ILE A 556 2.07 4.06 1.14
N GLN A 557 2.80 3.13 1.75
CA GLN A 557 3.41 3.32 3.07
C GLN A 557 4.35 4.53 3.09
N CYS A 558 5.07 4.77 1.99
CA CYS A 558 5.90 5.94 1.83
C CYS A 558 5.10 7.25 1.80
N GLN A 559 3.97 7.28 1.09
CA GLN A 559 3.09 8.46 1.02
C GLN A 559 2.42 8.76 2.37
N GLU A 560 1.98 7.72 3.08
CA GLU A 560 1.39 7.84 4.41
C GLU A 560 2.40 8.43 5.41
N VAL A 561 3.61 7.87 5.46
CA VAL A 561 4.66 8.35 6.37
C VAL A 561 4.98 9.81 6.13
N VAL A 562 5.13 10.21 4.86
CA VAL A 562 5.36 11.60 4.47
C VAL A 562 4.30 12.55 5.03
N SER A 563 3.02 12.16 4.97
CA SER A 563 1.90 12.97 5.47
C SER A 563 1.91 13.16 7.00
N LEU A 564 2.55 12.23 7.72
CA LEU A 564 2.60 12.20 9.18
C LEU A 564 3.89 12.80 9.76
N LEU A 565 4.85 13.22 8.92
CA LEU A 565 6.10 13.83 9.37
C LEU A 565 5.86 15.19 10.06
N THR A 566 6.13 15.25 11.36
CA THR A 566 6.09 16.47 12.16
C THR A 566 7.48 17.09 12.30
N TYR A 567 7.60 18.22 13.02
CA TYR A 567 8.90 18.85 13.29
C TYR A 567 9.82 18.00 14.20
N LYS A 568 9.27 16.99 14.89
CA LYS A 568 10.03 16.08 15.76
C LYS A 568 10.78 15.01 14.97
N HIS A 569 10.28 14.62 13.81
CA HIS A 569 10.83 13.53 13.01
C HIS A 569 11.97 14.03 12.10
N THR A 570 13.14 14.28 12.68
CA THR A 570 14.30 14.80 11.96
C THR A 570 15.14 13.70 11.30
N ASN A 571 15.01 12.46 11.77
CA ASN A 571 15.78 11.31 11.32
C ASN A 571 14.93 10.37 10.46
N ILE A 572 15.41 10.04 9.25
CA ILE A 572 14.76 9.10 8.36
C ILE A 572 15.72 7.95 8.04
N VAL A 573 15.28 6.71 8.26
CA VAL A 573 16.06 5.50 8.01
C VAL A 573 15.33 4.63 6.99
N LEU A 574 15.96 4.37 5.84
CA LEU A 574 15.46 3.48 4.78
C LEU A 574 16.30 2.20 4.77
N ILE A 575 15.69 1.05 4.97
CA ILE A 575 16.37 -0.25 5.08
C ILE A 575 15.79 -1.22 4.07
N LYS A 576 16.65 -1.88 3.27
CA LYS A 576 16.25 -2.91 2.30
C LYS A 576 15.11 -2.44 1.38
N SER A 577 15.08 -1.15 1.07
CA SER A 577 14.10 -0.55 0.18
C SER A 577 14.44 -0.89 -1.27
N SER A 578 13.45 -0.86 -2.17
CA SER A 578 13.77 -0.91 -3.60
C SER A 578 14.42 0.41 -4.01
N PRO A 579 15.33 0.41 -5.01
CA PRO A 579 15.95 1.63 -5.49
C PRO A 579 14.91 2.64 -5.99
N ASP A 580 13.87 2.16 -6.68
CA ASP A 580 12.78 3.00 -7.20
C ASP A 580 12.04 3.74 -6.08
N VAL A 581 11.69 3.04 -5.00
CA VAL A 581 11.04 3.64 -3.82
C VAL A 581 11.93 4.71 -3.18
N VAL A 582 13.24 4.45 -3.09
CA VAL A 582 14.18 5.47 -2.58
C VAL A 582 14.22 6.68 -3.52
N CYS A 583 14.30 6.48 -4.83
CA CYS A 583 14.36 7.60 -5.78
C CYS A 583 13.07 8.44 -5.77
N ASP A 584 11.91 7.82 -5.55
CA ASP A 584 10.62 8.51 -5.44
C ASP A 584 10.49 9.28 -4.11
N LEU A 585 11.04 8.73 -3.02
CA LEU A 585 11.03 9.37 -1.72
C LEU A 585 12.03 10.52 -1.60
N LEU A 586 13.20 10.42 -2.24
CA LEU A 586 14.28 11.39 -2.10
C LEU A 586 13.84 12.85 -2.35
N PRO A 587 13.07 13.20 -3.40
CA PRO A 587 12.58 14.56 -3.60
C PRO A 587 11.76 15.06 -2.43
N VAL A 588 10.87 14.23 -1.89
CA VAL A 588 9.96 14.60 -0.81
C VAL A 588 10.72 14.78 0.51
N LEU A 589 11.63 13.85 0.82
CA LEU A 589 12.43 13.89 2.04
C LEU A 589 13.43 15.05 2.03
N LEU A 590 14.09 15.30 0.89
CA LEU A 590 15.10 16.36 0.77
C LEU A 590 14.50 17.75 0.49
N GLN A 591 13.24 17.86 0.08
CA GLN A 591 12.52 19.15 0.10
C GLN A 591 11.94 19.45 1.48
N ASN A 592 11.81 18.46 2.35
CA ASN A 592 11.32 18.66 3.70
C ASN A 592 12.41 19.35 4.55
N GLU A 593 12.14 20.61 4.91
CA GLU A 593 13.06 21.44 5.69
C GLU A 593 13.29 20.94 7.12
N LYS A 594 12.56 19.91 7.59
CA LYS A 594 12.70 19.32 8.93
C LYS A 594 13.65 18.14 8.97
N VAL A 595 13.85 17.43 7.86
CA VAL A 595 14.76 16.27 7.81
C VAL A 595 16.20 16.77 7.97
N ARG A 596 16.91 16.23 8.95
CA ARG A 596 18.30 16.55 9.27
C ARG A 596 19.23 15.37 8.97
N ASP A 597 18.72 14.16 9.08
CA ASP A 597 19.52 12.94 9.01
C ASP A 597 18.82 11.93 8.09
N LEU A 598 19.52 11.48 7.06
CA LEU A 598 19.03 10.48 6.12
C LEU A 598 19.98 9.30 6.10
N THR A 599 19.47 8.14 6.49
CA THR A 599 20.18 6.86 6.40
C THR A 599 19.53 5.99 5.34
N ILE A 600 20.32 5.49 4.40
CA ILE A 600 19.92 4.47 3.43
C ILE A 600 20.81 3.27 3.66
N GLN A 601 20.19 2.11 3.87
CA GLN A 601 20.88 0.88 4.20
C GLN A 601 20.38 -0.28 3.33
N ASP A 602 21.31 -1.15 2.92
CA ASP A 602 21.04 -2.40 2.21
C ASP A 602 20.16 -2.21 0.97
N THR A 603 20.30 -1.07 0.29
CA THR A 603 19.49 -0.67 -0.87
C THR A 603 20.40 -0.32 -2.04
N GLN A 604 20.27 -1.02 -3.17
CA GLN A 604 21.19 -0.87 -4.31
C GLN A 604 20.89 0.40 -5.12
N LEU A 605 21.54 1.52 -4.81
CA LEU A 605 21.29 2.77 -5.52
C LEU A 605 21.84 2.70 -6.95
N THR A 606 20.95 2.90 -7.93
CA THR A 606 21.34 2.99 -9.35
C THR A 606 22.01 4.33 -9.63
N GLN A 607 22.77 4.40 -10.73
CA GLN A 607 23.43 5.64 -11.14
C GLN A 607 22.43 6.80 -11.34
N ASP A 608 21.24 6.52 -11.86
CA ASP A 608 20.18 7.53 -12.00
C ASP A 608 19.70 8.05 -10.65
N CYS A 609 19.60 7.17 -9.64
CA CYS A 609 19.24 7.55 -8.29
C CYS A 609 20.32 8.42 -7.65
N ILE A 610 21.60 8.10 -7.87
CA ILE A 610 22.73 8.92 -7.41
C ILE A 610 22.71 10.29 -8.08
N SER A 611 22.46 10.36 -9.38
CA SER A 611 22.33 11.64 -10.08
C SER A 611 21.16 12.47 -9.55
N SER A 612 20.02 11.84 -9.25
CA SER A 612 18.88 12.50 -8.60
C SER A 612 19.23 13.02 -7.20
N LEU A 613 19.86 12.18 -6.37
CA LEU A 613 20.37 12.53 -5.05
C LEU A 613 21.32 13.74 -5.12
N CYS A 614 22.28 13.72 -6.04
CA CYS A 614 23.22 14.82 -6.27
C CYS A 614 22.48 16.13 -6.63
N ASN A 615 21.51 16.08 -7.54
CA ASN A 615 20.72 17.27 -7.91
C ASN A 615 19.92 17.84 -6.72
N LEU A 616 19.35 16.97 -5.88
CA LEU A 616 18.60 17.38 -4.70
C LEU A 616 19.53 17.93 -3.60
N LEU A 617 20.68 17.30 -3.39
CA LEU A 617 21.69 17.75 -2.44
C LEU A 617 22.25 19.13 -2.81
N ALA A 618 22.44 19.44 -4.09
CA ALA A 618 23.02 20.71 -4.53
C ALA A 618 22.32 21.94 -3.92
N ASN A 619 20.99 21.88 -3.76
CA ASN A 619 20.18 22.97 -3.23
C ASN A 619 19.63 22.72 -1.83
N ASN A 620 19.87 21.54 -1.24
CA ASN A 620 19.32 21.20 0.05
C ASN A 620 19.94 22.04 1.19
N LYS A 621 19.08 22.63 2.02
CA LYS A 621 19.44 23.51 3.15
C LYS A 621 19.10 22.93 4.53
N SER A 622 18.62 21.69 4.58
CA SER A 622 18.13 21.05 5.81
C SER A 622 18.96 19.85 6.26
N LEU A 623 19.46 19.05 5.33
CA LEU A 623 20.16 17.80 5.61
C LEU A 623 21.56 18.07 6.14
N LEU A 624 21.83 17.55 7.34
CA LEU A 624 23.10 17.64 8.04
C LEU A 624 23.94 16.36 7.88
N ASN A 625 23.30 15.18 7.88
CA ASN A 625 24.01 13.91 7.77
C ASN A 625 23.40 13.00 6.70
N LEU A 626 24.27 12.44 5.86
CA LEU A 626 23.92 11.43 4.86
C LEU A 626 24.71 10.14 5.11
N VAL A 627 23.99 9.07 5.40
CA VAL A 627 24.56 7.74 5.66
C VAL A 627 24.14 6.77 4.57
N LEU A 628 25.13 6.19 3.89
CA LEU A 628 24.94 5.20 2.83
C LEU A 628 25.65 3.90 3.22
N THR A 629 24.86 2.93 3.69
CA THR A 629 25.37 1.64 4.19
C THR A 629 25.05 0.51 3.24
N ASN A 630 26.06 -0.15 2.67
CA ASN A 630 25.87 -1.28 1.76
C ASN A 630 24.88 -0.97 0.62
N CYS A 631 25.08 0.19 -0.02
CA CYS A 631 24.19 0.72 -1.05
C CYS A 631 24.71 0.50 -2.48
N SER A 632 25.70 -0.37 -2.66
CA SER A 632 26.41 -0.60 -3.93
C SER A 632 27.08 0.66 -4.52
N ILE A 633 27.48 1.61 -3.67
CA ILE A 633 28.19 2.83 -4.09
C ILE A 633 29.55 2.47 -4.68
N ASP A 634 29.84 2.98 -5.88
CA ASP A 634 31.10 2.82 -6.60
C ASP A 634 31.91 4.13 -6.67
N ASP A 635 33.10 4.08 -7.26
CA ASP A 635 34.00 5.23 -7.36
C ASP A 635 33.41 6.41 -8.13
N LYS A 636 32.58 6.14 -9.14
CA LYS A 636 31.91 7.19 -9.92
C LYS A 636 30.86 7.90 -9.06
N ALA A 637 30.06 7.14 -8.32
CA ALA A 637 29.06 7.70 -7.41
C ALA A 637 29.72 8.55 -6.31
N VAL A 638 30.87 8.14 -5.77
CA VAL A 638 31.65 8.96 -4.82
C VAL A 638 32.06 10.27 -5.48
N ALA A 639 32.65 10.23 -6.68
CA ALA A 639 33.07 11.43 -7.40
C ALA A 639 31.91 12.40 -7.68
N ASP A 640 30.75 11.89 -8.09
CA ASP A 640 29.54 12.69 -8.35
C ASP A 640 29.05 13.39 -7.06
N ILE A 641 28.99 12.66 -5.95
CA ILE A 641 28.56 13.21 -4.65
C ILE A 641 29.57 14.24 -4.15
N THR A 642 30.88 13.92 -4.16
CA THR A 642 31.93 14.84 -3.68
C THR A 642 31.94 16.13 -4.49
N ASN A 643 31.76 16.05 -5.81
CA ASN A 643 31.76 17.22 -6.68
C ASN A 643 30.62 18.19 -6.32
N VAL A 644 29.39 17.67 -6.12
CA VAL A 644 28.25 18.51 -5.70
C VAL A 644 28.48 19.14 -4.32
N LEU A 645 29.06 18.39 -3.39
CA LEU A 645 29.37 18.89 -2.05
C LEU A 645 30.47 19.96 -2.05
N GLN A 646 31.39 19.94 -3.01
CA GLN A 646 32.41 20.97 -3.15
C GLN A 646 31.89 22.25 -3.83
N THR A 647 30.95 22.10 -4.77
CA THR A 647 30.57 23.18 -5.69
C THR A 647 29.26 23.88 -5.33
N HIS A 648 28.31 23.19 -4.71
CA HIS A 648 26.95 23.71 -4.51
C HIS A 648 26.43 23.55 -3.07
N ASN A 649 26.68 22.42 -2.41
CA ASN A 649 26.15 22.17 -1.06
C ASN A 649 27.07 22.76 0.01
N ASN A 650 26.48 23.53 0.93
CA ASN A 650 27.17 24.15 2.06
C ASN A 650 26.46 23.87 3.40
N THR A 651 25.69 22.78 3.47
CA THR A 651 24.87 22.42 4.62
C THR A 651 25.33 21.13 5.26
N LEU A 652 25.72 20.14 4.46
CA LEU A 652 26.04 18.81 4.93
C LEU A 652 27.27 18.85 5.84
N ARG A 653 27.13 18.27 7.04
CA ARG A 653 28.16 18.20 8.09
C ARG A 653 28.74 16.79 8.22
N GLY A 654 27.99 15.76 7.86
CA GLY A 654 28.43 14.37 7.94
C GLY A 654 28.13 13.58 6.67
N LEU A 655 29.15 12.87 6.16
CA LEU A 655 29.03 11.96 5.02
C LEU A 655 29.62 10.60 5.41
N PHE A 656 28.81 9.56 5.32
CA PHE A 656 29.20 8.24 5.81
C PHE A 656 28.98 7.18 4.72
N PHE A 657 30.07 6.63 4.21
CA PHE A 657 30.08 5.46 3.34
C PHE A 657 30.49 4.23 4.15
N ILE A 658 29.53 3.35 4.43
CA ILE A 658 29.74 2.20 5.30
C ILE A 658 29.49 0.91 4.52
N LYS A 659 30.41 -0.06 4.59
CA LYS A 659 30.27 -1.37 3.92
C LYS A 659 29.97 -1.27 2.42
N ASN A 660 30.61 -0.34 1.71
CA ASN A 660 30.51 -0.21 0.26
C ASN A 660 31.81 -0.69 -0.40
N PRO A 661 31.94 -1.99 -0.73
CA PRO A 661 33.21 -2.57 -1.20
C PRO A 661 33.61 -2.13 -2.61
N ARG A 662 32.72 -1.49 -3.38
CA ARG A 662 33.01 -0.96 -4.72
C ARG A 662 33.66 0.42 -4.70
N ILE A 663 33.81 1.03 -3.52
CA ILE A 663 34.65 2.21 -3.32
C ILE A 663 36.10 1.71 -3.20
N THR A 664 36.93 2.06 -4.19
CA THR A 664 38.33 1.65 -4.29
C THR A 664 39.26 2.86 -4.18
N SER A 665 40.57 2.65 -4.32
CA SER A 665 41.56 3.74 -4.29
C SER A 665 41.38 4.79 -5.39
N VAL A 666 40.56 4.53 -6.42
CA VAL A 666 40.17 5.55 -7.41
C VAL A 666 39.41 6.70 -6.75
N SER A 667 38.58 6.42 -5.74
CA SER A 667 37.87 7.46 -4.96
C SER A 667 38.78 8.33 -4.09
N ALA A 668 40.02 7.90 -3.81
CA ALA A 668 40.90 8.59 -2.87
C ALA A 668 41.19 10.04 -3.30
N GLN A 669 41.33 10.28 -4.60
CA GLN A 669 41.52 11.63 -5.16
C GLN A 669 40.30 12.52 -4.88
N SER A 670 39.10 12.07 -5.25
CA SER A 670 37.86 12.84 -5.06
C SER A 670 37.53 13.11 -3.59
N LEU A 671 37.81 12.13 -2.71
CA LEU A 671 37.67 12.31 -1.26
C LEU A 671 38.69 13.32 -0.72
N SER A 672 39.93 13.29 -1.20
CA SER A 672 40.98 14.24 -0.80
C SER A 672 40.65 15.67 -1.22
N GLU A 673 40.17 15.84 -2.45
CA GLU A 673 39.68 17.13 -2.95
C GLU A 673 38.48 17.63 -2.13
N LEU A 674 37.57 16.73 -1.70
CA LEU A 674 36.45 17.09 -0.84
C LEU A 674 36.95 17.61 0.51
N ILE A 675 37.93 16.93 1.10
CA ILE A 675 38.53 17.33 2.37
C ILE A 675 39.20 18.70 2.23
N ILE A 676 39.93 18.96 1.15
CA ILE A 676 40.64 20.24 0.97
C ILE A 676 39.65 21.39 0.73
N ASN A 677 38.65 21.19 -0.13
CA ASN A 677 37.83 22.28 -0.65
C ASN A 677 36.54 22.55 0.15
N ASN A 678 36.00 21.55 0.86
CA ASN A 678 34.76 21.72 1.62
C ASN A 678 35.03 22.23 3.04
N SER A 679 34.32 23.29 3.43
CA SER A 679 34.46 23.96 4.73
C SER A 679 33.37 23.62 5.74
N THR A 680 32.32 22.90 5.33
CA THR A 680 31.11 22.64 6.14
C THR A 680 31.08 21.23 6.71
N LEU A 681 31.71 20.28 6.02
CA LEU A 681 31.83 18.90 6.44
C LEU A 681 32.75 18.81 7.66
N ILE A 682 32.32 18.03 8.65
CA ILE A 682 33.00 17.82 9.92
C ILE A 682 33.26 16.33 10.16
N LYS A 683 32.42 15.45 9.62
CA LYS A 683 32.55 14.01 9.77
C LYS A 683 32.57 13.33 8.41
N LEU A 684 33.60 12.53 8.17
CA LEU A 684 33.70 11.65 7.01
C LEU A 684 33.97 10.23 7.50
N GLN A 685 33.20 9.24 7.05
CA GLN A 685 33.43 7.84 7.38
C GLN A 685 33.49 7.00 6.10
N ILE A 686 34.51 6.15 6.00
CA ILE A 686 34.74 5.29 4.82
C ILE A 686 35.05 3.84 5.23
N THR A 687 34.39 3.36 6.29
CA THR A 687 34.58 2.02 6.86
C THR A 687 34.01 0.91 5.97
N GLY A 688 34.76 -0.17 5.74
CA GLY A 688 34.29 -1.30 4.94
C GLY A 688 34.27 -1.00 3.43
N THR A 689 35.21 -0.18 2.97
CA THR A 689 35.52 0.08 1.56
C THR A 689 36.75 -0.73 1.14
N SER A 690 37.07 -0.75 -0.15
CA SER A 690 38.25 -1.43 -0.73
C SER A 690 39.38 -0.43 -1.07
N ILE A 691 39.50 0.66 -0.33
CA ILE A 691 40.58 1.63 -0.48
C ILE A 691 41.87 1.01 0.10
N SER A 692 42.91 0.93 -0.73
CA SER A 692 44.23 0.42 -0.33
C SER A 692 44.95 1.36 0.64
N SER A 693 46.01 0.87 1.28
CA SER A 693 46.87 1.69 2.14
C SER A 693 47.38 2.94 1.41
N ASP A 694 47.80 2.84 0.14
CA ASP A 694 48.23 4.00 -0.66
C ASP A 694 47.11 5.03 -0.86
N GLY A 695 45.88 4.57 -1.09
CA GLY A 695 44.72 5.45 -1.20
C GLY A 695 44.38 6.15 0.13
N ILE A 696 44.52 5.44 1.26
CA ILE A 696 44.37 6.03 2.58
C ILE A 696 45.45 7.08 2.84
N LEU A 697 46.71 6.82 2.49
CA LEU A 697 47.80 7.78 2.65
C LEU A 697 47.53 9.10 1.90
N LEU A 698 46.97 9.03 0.70
CA LEU A 698 46.55 10.22 -0.06
C LEU A 698 45.46 11.02 0.69
N ILE A 699 44.48 10.33 1.27
CA ILE A 699 43.44 10.96 2.10
C ILE A 699 44.05 11.58 3.36
N LEU A 700 45.03 10.94 4.01
CA LEU A 700 45.71 11.50 5.19
C LEU A 700 46.48 12.78 4.85
N GLU A 701 47.10 12.87 3.67
CA GLU A 701 47.77 14.09 3.20
C GLU A 701 46.79 15.27 3.14
N SER A 702 45.60 15.05 2.57
CA SER A 702 44.55 16.08 2.54
C SER A 702 44.07 16.53 3.93
N LEU A 703 44.07 15.62 4.91
CA LEU A 703 43.74 15.92 6.30
C LEU A 703 44.80 16.76 7.00
N THR A 704 46.06 16.77 6.56
CA THR A 704 47.05 17.69 7.14
C THR A 704 46.74 19.15 6.80
N ILE A 705 46.08 19.37 5.66
CA ILE A 705 45.66 20.69 5.15
C ILE A 705 44.37 21.15 5.83
N ASN A 706 43.30 20.33 5.78
CA ASN A 706 42.02 20.68 6.41
C ASN A 706 42.06 20.30 7.90
N LYS A 707 41.75 21.25 8.80
CA LYS A 707 41.80 21.04 10.26
C LYS A 707 40.47 20.72 10.93
N ASN A 708 39.37 20.74 10.18
CA ASN A 708 38.01 20.65 10.73
C ASN A 708 37.42 19.24 10.64
N ILE A 709 37.76 18.49 9.58
CA ILE A 709 37.17 17.17 9.33
C ILE A 709 37.79 16.12 10.27
N LYS A 710 36.90 15.30 10.85
CA LYS A 710 37.20 14.04 11.54
C LYS A 710 36.93 12.88 10.59
N LEU A 711 37.89 11.98 10.46
CA LEU A 711 37.83 10.83 9.58
C LEU A 711 37.73 9.52 10.39
N THR A 712 36.72 8.72 10.06
CA THR A 712 36.50 7.40 10.66
C THR A 712 36.86 6.29 9.66
N LEU A 713 37.77 5.40 10.07
CA LEU A 713 38.33 4.31 9.26
C LEU A 713 38.12 2.94 9.91
N ASN A 714 38.33 1.87 9.13
CA ASN A 714 38.22 0.51 9.65
C ASN A 714 39.45 0.19 10.51
N LYS A 715 39.23 -0.22 11.76
CA LYS A 715 40.30 -0.52 12.70
C LYS A 715 41.25 -1.63 12.23
N ILE A 716 40.72 -2.68 11.62
CA ILE A 716 41.50 -3.87 11.26
C ILE A 716 42.40 -3.59 10.05
N HIS A 717 41.91 -2.81 9.09
CA HIS A 717 42.58 -2.65 7.80
C HIS A 717 43.43 -1.37 7.70
N ASN A 718 43.13 -0.33 8.49
CA ASN A 718 43.73 0.99 8.26
C ASN A 718 44.55 1.51 9.43
N LYS A 719 44.43 0.92 10.63
CA LYS A 719 45.06 1.46 11.84
C LYS A 719 46.58 1.54 11.71
N ASP A 720 47.22 0.45 11.30
CA ASP A 720 48.69 0.38 11.22
C ASP A 720 49.24 1.36 10.19
N THR A 721 48.66 1.38 8.98
CA THR A 721 49.00 2.36 7.92
C THR A 721 48.86 3.80 8.42
N CYS A 722 47.82 4.12 9.19
CA CYS A 722 47.63 5.47 9.73
C CYS A 722 48.67 5.82 10.79
N THR A 723 48.99 4.89 11.70
CA THR A 723 49.96 5.13 12.79
C THR A 723 51.39 5.26 12.29
N GLU A 724 51.71 4.66 11.14
CA GLU A 724 53.02 4.77 10.48
C GLU A 724 53.16 6.01 9.60
N TYR A 725 52.07 6.76 9.38
CA TYR A 725 52.10 7.99 8.60
C TYR A 725 52.96 9.07 9.28
N HIS A 726 53.86 9.69 8.52
CA HIS A 726 54.85 10.64 9.05
C HIS A 726 54.23 11.81 9.83
N ASP A 727 53.04 12.28 9.42
CA ASP A 727 52.31 13.37 10.08
C ASP A 727 51.16 12.89 10.99
N TYR A 728 51.16 11.61 11.39
CA TYR A 728 50.11 11.03 12.23
C TYR A 728 49.82 11.86 13.50
N ASN A 729 50.86 12.38 14.15
CA ASN A 729 50.71 13.18 15.37
C ASN A 729 49.89 14.46 15.19
N ILE A 730 49.83 14.99 13.95
CA ILE A 730 49.07 16.21 13.61
C ILE A 730 47.59 15.88 13.44
N ILE A 731 47.27 14.67 12.99
CA ILE A 731 45.90 14.25 12.61
C ILE A 731 45.26 13.26 13.59
N LYS A 732 46.02 12.69 14.53
CA LYS A 732 45.58 11.60 15.42
C LYS A 732 44.26 11.88 16.17
N ASP A 733 44.05 13.11 16.64
CA ASP A 733 42.85 13.49 17.42
C ASP A 733 41.59 13.62 16.54
N ARG A 734 41.78 13.56 15.22
CA ARG A 734 40.72 13.60 14.21
C ARG A 734 40.53 12.26 13.51
N LEU A 735 41.33 11.25 13.85
CA LEU A 735 41.18 9.88 13.36
C LEU A 735 40.45 9.02 14.37
N THR A 736 39.36 8.39 13.96
CA THR A 736 38.62 7.41 14.75
C THR A 736 38.63 6.05 14.05
N PHE A 737 38.78 4.98 14.82
CA PHE A 737 38.78 3.61 14.29
C PHE A 737 37.62 2.82 14.88
N TYR A 738 36.75 2.31 14.01
CA TYR A 738 35.61 1.46 14.39
C TYR A 738 35.89 -0.01 14.09
#